data_AF-A0A938Q246-F1
#
_entry.id   AF-A0A938Q246-F1
#
_cell.length_a   1.000
_cell.length_b   1.000
_cell.length_c   1.000
_cell.angle_alpha   90.00
_cell.angle_beta   90.00
_cell.angle_gamma   90.00
#
_symmetry.space_group_name_H-M   'P 1'
#
loop_
_entity.id
_entity.type
_entity.pdbx_description
1 polymer ?
#
loop_
_entity_poly.entity_id
_entity_poly.type
_entity_poly.pdbx_seq_one_letter_code
_entity_poly.pdbx_strand_id
1 'polypeptide(L)'
;MTLVRKFLGARAGEEGAVALAFAYFFMLMCSYYLLRPLRDAMAIEAGLENLPWLYVGTFAVTLVLSPGFAALVARVRKTLLLPLTHGFFAANLLVFYLLFKLVPDARLLAAAFFIWVSAFNMFVVSVFWSFMADVFRDEEAKRLFGPIAAGGGTGAILGPLLMQYLTPRIGVDAVVGLSMLFLLGTLPCIRGLSRWAERRHGRFLLDPQARIGGGVLTGLLLVARSPYLMGITAVILISSTAAAFMYNEHLRFVEAGYPDLGSRGQFLGRIEFAVSLTSWLFQGVVVGWLIRRFDVRGALVAVPIAALASFLALAAAPVLLVLAAGQVLRRAGEYGIAKPSREVLFTVVDAETKYKAKNFIDTVLQRAGDLVGVWLFAVLHAAGVGLVGHAWICAALMIPATAIALRLGRAFERRQDGTSPPATGPIPGHMKGGGHEALRRPKAAAHATRGSGVACRLRRPAAHGRSEPILRAIPRTGEQLPVLGLGTWQVLDVPAAGSEFEAALATTRSFLAAGGRVIDSSPMYGRSEERIGDILSRIQPATRPFLATKVWTSGREAGQRQLASSHRFLRAETIDLVQVHNLQDLGTQLDTIRAAQDAGKVRYVGVTHYLASAHTELERVLRREKPDFLQVNYSLLEPEAGARLLPAARELSIAVLINRPFTKGAMIERAAGEALPAVAAELGCRSAAQLFIKWVLGDPAVTVVLAATRNPRHAAENLEAATGLVPHAGQRRAIAEWFSRL
;
A
#
# COMPACT_ATOMS: atom_id res chain seq x y z
N MET A 1 -6.42 30.47 20.51
CA MET A 1 -5.73 29.54 19.57
C MET A 1 -5.46 28.14 20.13
N THR A 2 -5.33 27.95 21.45
CA THR A 2 -4.96 26.67 22.09
C THR A 2 -6.01 25.56 21.94
N LEU A 3 -7.31 25.89 21.97
CA LEU A 3 -8.40 24.91 21.82
C LEU A 3 -8.51 24.36 20.38
N VAL A 4 -8.36 25.23 19.38
CA VAL A 4 -8.39 24.86 17.95
C VAL A 4 -7.21 23.96 17.58
N ARG A 5 -6.01 24.24 18.10
CA ARG A 5 -4.84 23.36 17.97
C ARG A 5 -5.09 21.97 18.56
N LYS A 6 -5.73 21.91 19.74
CA LYS A 6 -6.02 20.65 20.43
C LYS A 6 -7.07 19.83 19.67
N PHE A 7 -8.07 20.47 19.07
CA PHE A 7 -9.10 19.82 18.26
C PHE A 7 -8.57 19.32 16.91
N LEU A 8 -7.75 20.12 16.22
CA LEU A 8 -7.13 19.75 14.94
C LEU A 8 -5.94 18.79 15.11
N GLY A 9 -5.48 18.56 16.34
CA GLY A 9 -4.19 17.92 16.60
C GLY A 9 -2.99 18.68 16.02
N ALA A 10 -3.14 19.92 15.55
CA ALA A 10 -2.06 20.65 14.88
C ALA A 10 -1.03 21.21 15.88
N ARG A 11 0.27 21.05 15.57
CA ARG A 11 1.36 21.71 16.30
C ARG A 11 1.60 23.12 15.77
N ALA A 12 2.37 23.93 16.48
CA ALA A 12 2.66 25.31 16.07
C ALA A 12 3.34 25.34 14.68
N GLY A 13 2.76 26.12 13.76
CA GLY A 13 3.24 26.24 12.38
C GLY A 13 2.58 25.26 11.39
N GLU A 14 1.76 24.32 11.86
CA GLU A 14 1.00 23.37 11.01
C GLU A 14 -0.40 23.89 10.68
N GLU A 15 -0.92 24.90 11.39
CA GLU A 15 -2.33 25.31 11.29
C GLU A 15 -2.67 25.87 9.92
N GLY A 16 -1.78 26.69 9.37
CA GLY A 16 -1.94 27.25 8.02
C GLY A 16 -1.95 26.15 6.95
N ALA A 17 -1.13 25.11 7.09
CA ALA A 17 -1.11 24.00 6.15
C ALA A 17 -2.37 23.15 6.27
N VAL A 18 -2.83 22.86 7.49
CA VAL A 18 -4.09 22.12 7.69
C VAL A 18 -5.29 22.90 7.13
N ALA A 19 -5.35 24.22 7.34
CA ALA A 19 -6.40 25.06 6.79
C ALA A 19 -6.38 25.09 5.26
N LEU A 20 -5.20 25.19 4.64
CA LEU A 20 -5.06 25.15 3.17
C LEU A 20 -5.42 23.77 2.61
N ALA A 21 -5.04 22.68 3.28
CA ALA A 21 -5.37 21.31 2.87
C ALA A 21 -6.88 21.02 3.03
N PHE A 22 -7.49 21.50 4.11
CA PHE A 22 -8.94 21.48 4.31
C PHE A 22 -9.65 22.25 3.21
N ALA A 23 -9.27 23.50 2.96
CA ALA A 23 -9.85 24.35 1.93
C ALA A 23 -9.69 23.74 0.53
N TYR A 24 -8.51 23.18 0.24
CA TYR A 24 -8.26 22.47 -1.00
C TYR A 24 -9.23 21.31 -1.18
N PHE A 25 -9.33 20.39 -0.21
CA PHE A 25 -10.19 19.23 -0.36
C PHE A 25 -11.68 19.60 -0.39
N PHE A 26 -12.07 20.60 0.39
CA PHE A 26 -13.40 21.19 0.38
C PHE A 26 -13.77 21.72 -1.00
N MET A 27 -12.94 22.58 -1.60
CA MET A 27 -13.19 23.15 -2.92
C MET A 27 -13.24 22.07 -4.01
N LEU A 28 -12.32 21.10 -3.95
CA LEU A 28 -12.29 19.99 -4.89
C LEU A 28 -13.56 19.14 -4.83
N MET A 29 -14.00 18.77 -3.63
CA MET A 29 -15.20 17.95 -3.44
C MET A 29 -16.46 18.76 -3.73
N CYS A 30 -16.50 20.04 -3.40
CA CYS A 30 -17.61 20.93 -3.76
C CYS A 30 -17.77 21.02 -5.30
N SER A 31 -16.66 21.20 -6.02
CA SER A 31 -16.64 21.19 -7.50
C SER A 31 -17.25 19.91 -8.06
N TYR A 32 -16.84 18.73 -7.58
CA TYR A 32 -17.40 17.46 -8.06
C TYR A 32 -18.87 17.28 -7.67
N TYR A 33 -19.22 17.49 -6.40
CA TYR A 33 -20.57 17.23 -5.91
C TYR A 33 -21.61 18.24 -6.40
N LEU A 34 -21.19 19.40 -6.91
CA LEU A 34 -22.06 20.28 -7.71
C LEU A 34 -22.46 19.62 -9.03
N LEU A 35 -21.51 18.97 -9.72
CA LEU A 35 -21.73 18.37 -11.04
C LEU A 35 -22.42 17.02 -10.98
N ARG A 36 -22.35 16.32 -9.84
CA ARG A 36 -22.88 14.95 -9.72
C ARG A 36 -24.40 14.85 -9.89
N PRO A 37 -25.25 15.67 -9.23
CA PRO A 37 -26.69 15.69 -9.52
C PRO A 37 -26.98 16.08 -10.97
N LEU A 38 -26.22 17.04 -11.49
CA LEU A 38 -26.37 17.50 -12.88
C LEU A 38 -26.04 16.40 -13.88
N ARG A 39 -25.00 15.61 -13.62
CA ARG A 39 -24.65 14.43 -14.40
C ARG A 39 -25.84 13.45 -14.48
N ASP A 40 -26.50 13.19 -13.36
CA ASP A 40 -27.63 12.27 -13.30
C ASP A 40 -28.83 12.84 -14.09
N ALA A 41 -29.04 14.16 -14.05
CA ALA A 41 -30.04 14.81 -14.89
C ALA A 41 -29.69 14.74 -16.39
N MET A 42 -28.40 14.88 -16.74
CA MET A 42 -27.90 14.72 -18.12
C MET A 42 -28.06 13.29 -18.65
N ALA A 43 -28.11 12.29 -17.77
CA ALA A 43 -28.42 10.92 -18.17
C ALA A 43 -29.84 10.82 -18.74
N ILE A 44 -30.79 11.59 -18.19
CA ILE A 44 -32.17 11.69 -18.68
C ILE A 44 -32.19 12.46 -20.00
N GLU A 45 -31.48 13.60 -20.10
CA GLU A 45 -31.41 14.39 -21.35
C GLU A 45 -30.77 13.62 -22.52
N ALA A 46 -29.83 12.73 -22.23
CA ALA A 46 -29.24 11.85 -23.24
C ALA A 46 -30.20 10.73 -23.72
N GLY A 47 -31.34 10.55 -23.05
CA GLY A 47 -32.30 9.47 -23.25
C GLY A 47 -31.98 8.26 -22.37
N LEU A 48 -32.93 7.84 -21.51
CA LEU A 48 -32.74 6.72 -20.60
C LEU A 48 -32.54 5.37 -21.33
N GLU A 49 -33.03 5.24 -22.56
CA GLU A 49 -32.74 4.11 -23.44
C GLU A 49 -31.24 3.98 -23.77
N ASN A 50 -30.51 5.10 -23.73
CA ASN A 50 -29.07 5.15 -23.99
C ASN A 50 -28.24 4.95 -22.73
N LEU A 51 -28.86 4.90 -21.54
CA LEU A 51 -28.15 4.77 -20.27
C LEU A 51 -27.17 3.58 -20.22
N PRO A 52 -27.51 2.36 -20.72
CA PRO A 52 -26.53 1.27 -20.79
C PRO A 52 -25.28 1.63 -21.60
N TRP A 53 -25.43 2.35 -22.71
CA TRP A 53 -24.33 2.81 -23.55
C TRP A 53 -23.49 3.90 -22.89
N LEU A 54 -24.10 4.78 -22.09
CA LEU A 54 -23.36 5.76 -21.28
C LEU A 54 -22.43 5.07 -20.27
N TYR A 55 -22.88 3.95 -19.68
CA TYR A 55 -22.05 3.14 -18.80
C TYR A 55 -20.95 2.37 -19.56
N VAL A 56 -21.20 1.92 -20.79
CA VAL A 56 -20.15 1.38 -21.69
C VAL A 56 -19.07 2.43 -21.94
N GLY A 57 -19.48 3.65 -22.33
CA GLY A 57 -18.55 4.77 -22.56
C GLY A 57 -17.76 5.12 -21.30
N THR A 58 -18.42 5.18 -20.14
CA THR A 58 -17.78 5.41 -18.85
C THR A 58 -16.76 4.32 -18.51
N PHE A 59 -17.11 3.05 -18.72
CA PHE A 59 -16.22 1.92 -18.48
C PHE A 59 -15.00 1.96 -19.41
N ALA A 60 -15.21 2.19 -20.70
CA ALA A 60 -14.13 2.30 -21.70
C ALA A 60 -13.17 3.45 -21.38
N VAL A 61 -13.70 4.65 -21.10
CA VAL A 61 -12.91 5.81 -20.71
C VAL A 61 -12.13 5.54 -19.43
N THR A 62 -12.75 4.93 -18.42
CA THR A 62 -12.06 4.56 -17.17
C THR A 62 -10.93 3.56 -17.42
N LEU A 63 -11.15 2.55 -18.27
CA LEU A 63 -10.18 1.50 -18.58
C LEU A 63 -8.96 2.05 -19.36
N VAL A 64 -9.18 3.01 -20.26
CA VAL A 64 -8.11 3.64 -21.06
C VAL A 64 -7.38 4.72 -20.27
N LEU A 65 -8.10 5.62 -19.60
CA LEU A 65 -7.49 6.76 -18.92
C LEU A 65 -6.78 6.37 -17.63
N SER A 66 -7.21 5.33 -16.90
CA SER A 66 -6.57 4.97 -15.63
C SER A 66 -5.09 4.56 -15.78
N PRO A 67 -4.72 3.65 -16.70
CA PRO A 67 -3.32 3.32 -16.93
C PRO A 67 -2.52 4.48 -17.52
N GLY A 68 -3.10 5.26 -18.45
CA GLY A 68 -2.47 6.43 -19.04
C GLY A 68 -2.15 7.49 -17.99
N PHE A 69 -3.08 7.73 -17.07
CA PHE A 69 -2.91 8.65 -15.96
C PHE A 69 -1.87 8.16 -14.95
N ALA A 70 -1.89 6.87 -14.60
CA ALA A 70 -0.86 6.27 -13.74
C ALA A 70 0.54 6.42 -14.36
N ALA A 71 0.67 6.21 -15.68
CA ALA A 71 1.91 6.43 -16.41
C ALA A 71 2.34 7.91 -16.42
N LEU A 72 1.39 8.85 -16.53
CA LEU A 72 1.65 10.29 -16.46
C LEU A 72 2.16 10.70 -15.07
N VAL A 73 1.50 10.24 -14.00
CA VAL A 73 1.89 10.48 -12.60
C VAL A 73 3.32 9.95 -12.34
N ALA A 74 3.68 8.83 -12.95
CA ALA A 74 5.00 8.22 -12.81
C ALA A 74 6.13 8.96 -13.57
N ARG A 75 5.79 9.82 -14.54
CA ARG A 75 6.76 10.48 -15.45
C ARG A 75 6.88 11.99 -15.22
N VAL A 76 5.82 12.63 -14.73
CA VAL A 76 5.75 14.10 -14.59
C VAL A 76 6.05 14.51 -13.16
N ARG A 77 6.85 15.57 -12.99
CA ARG A 77 7.11 16.17 -11.68
C ARG A 77 5.78 16.58 -11.03
N LYS A 78 5.52 16.11 -9.82
CA LYS A 78 4.24 16.34 -9.12
C LYS A 78 3.90 17.83 -8.95
N THR A 79 4.91 18.68 -8.77
CA THR A 79 4.77 20.16 -8.70
C THR A 79 4.17 20.78 -9.96
N LEU A 80 4.37 20.14 -11.12
CA LEU A 80 3.77 20.52 -12.39
C LEU A 80 2.45 19.77 -12.65
N LEU A 81 2.38 18.50 -12.24
CA LEU A 81 1.23 17.62 -12.46
C LEU A 81 -0.05 18.16 -11.82
N LEU A 82 0.03 18.69 -10.59
CA LEU A 82 -1.12 19.21 -9.84
C LEU A 82 -1.81 20.39 -10.53
N PRO A 83 -1.12 21.52 -10.82
CA PRO A 83 -1.70 22.63 -11.56
C PRO A 83 -2.18 22.22 -12.96
N LEU A 84 -1.42 21.38 -13.68
CA LEU A 84 -1.81 20.93 -15.01
C LEU A 84 -3.10 20.11 -14.99
N THR A 85 -3.25 19.19 -14.05
CA THR A 85 -4.45 18.35 -13.94
C THR A 85 -5.69 19.18 -13.62
N HIS A 86 -5.59 20.10 -12.65
CA HIS A 86 -6.71 20.96 -12.27
C HIS A 86 -7.02 21.98 -13.38
N GLY A 87 -6.00 22.54 -14.03
CA GLY A 87 -6.16 23.42 -15.18
C GLY A 87 -6.81 22.74 -16.38
N PHE A 88 -6.43 21.49 -16.68
CA PHE A 88 -7.06 20.67 -17.72
C PHE A 88 -8.56 20.46 -17.46
N PHE A 89 -8.93 20.03 -16.25
CA PHE A 89 -10.33 19.84 -15.91
C PHE A 89 -11.11 21.16 -15.85
N ALA A 90 -10.50 22.26 -15.41
CA ALA A 90 -11.11 23.59 -15.47
C ALA A 90 -11.34 24.05 -16.91
N ALA A 91 -10.40 23.82 -17.82
CA ALA A 91 -10.56 24.11 -19.24
C ALA A 91 -11.69 23.28 -19.88
N ASN A 92 -11.80 22.00 -19.53
CA ASN A 92 -12.93 21.17 -19.96
C ASN A 92 -14.28 21.72 -19.45
N LEU A 93 -14.34 22.14 -18.18
CA LEU A 93 -15.54 22.76 -17.63
C LEU A 93 -15.90 24.08 -18.32
N LEU A 94 -14.89 24.86 -18.73
CA LEU A 94 -15.11 26.05 -19.57
C LEU A 94 -15.72 25.66 -20.93
N VAL A 95 -15.21 24.60 -21.57
CA VAL A 95 -15.78 24.10 -22.83
C VAL A 95 -17.22 23.65 -22.63
N PHE A 96 -17.52 22.87 -21.59
CA PHE A 96 -18.91 22.47 -21.29
C PHE A 96 -19.80 23.67 -21.00
N TYR A 97 -19.31 24.64 -20.23
CA TYR A 97 -20.02 25.89 -19.95
C TYR A 97 -20.42 26.62 -21.24
N LEU A 98 -19.48 26.76 -22.19
CA LEU A 98 -19.76 27.40 -23.47
C LEU A 98 -20.69 26.55 -24.34
N LEU A 99 -20.51 25.24 -24.38
CA LEU A 99 -21.36 24.34 -25.16
C LEU A 99 -22.80 24.31 -24.64
N PHE A 100 -23.01 24.33 -23.32
CA PHE A 100 -24.36 24.42 -22.74
C PHE A 100 -25.07 25.74 -23.09
N LYS A 101 -24.31 26.82 -23.34
CA LYS A 101 -24.89 28.08 -23.82
C LYS A 101 -25.20 28.07 -25.30
N LEU A 102 -24.37 27.41 -26.11
CA LEU A 102 -24.48 27.42 -27.57
C LEU A 102 -25.46 26.36 -28.09
N VAL A 103 -25.49 25.18 -27.47
CA VAL A 103 -26.27 24.01 -27.90
C VAL A 103 -26.87 23.27 -26.69
N PRO A 104 -27.75 23.91 -25.90
CA PRO A 104 -28.27 23.37 -24.63
C PRO A 104 -29.00 22.01 -24.78
N ASP A 105 -29.69 21.80 -25.90
CA ASP A 105 -30.56 20.62 -26.11
C ASP A 105 -29.84 19.45 -26.83
N ALA A 106 -28.51 19.53 -26.99
CA ALA A 106 -27.76 18.50 -27.69
C ALA A 106 -27.62 17.22 -26.85
N ARG A 107 -28.32 16.14 -27.23
CA ARG A 107 -28.20 14.82 -26.56
C ARG A 107 -26.77 14.30 -26.46
N LEU A 108 -25.96 14.53 -27.49
CA LEU A 108 -24.54 14.14 -27.50
C LEU A 108 -23.73 14.93 -26.45
N LEU A 109 -24.06 16.20 -26.22
CA LEU A 109 -23.43 17.01 -25.17
C LEU A 109 -23.76 16.44 -23.79
N ALA A 110 -25.03 16.08 -23.54
CA ALA A 110 -25.46 15.45 -22.29
C ALA A 110 -24.75 14.11 -22.05
N ALA A 111 -24.66 13.26 -23.08
CA ALA A 111 -23.93 11.99 -23.03
C ALA A 111 -22.43 12.17 -22.74
N ALA A 112 -21.78 13.11 -23.45
CA ALA A 112 -20.36 13.41 -23.25
C ALA A 112 -20.09 13.95 -21.84
N PHE A 113 -20.95 14.84 -21.33
CA PHE A 113 -20.87 15.36 -19.98
C PHE A 113 -21.06 14.26 -18.93
N PHE A 114 -22.03 13.36 -19.13
CA PHE A 114 -22.26 12.23 -18.24
C PHE A 114 -21.00 11.36 -18.06
N ILE A 115 -20.40 10.97 -19.19
CA ILE A 115 -19.19 10.13 -19.23
C ILE A 115 -18.02 10.88 -18.58
N TRP A 116 -17.84 12.16 -18.92
CA TRP A 116 -16.76 12.98 -18.41
C TRP A 116 -16.83 13.17 -16.88
N VAL A 117 -18.00 13.54 -16.32
CA VAL A 117 -18.15 13.71 -14.87
C VAL A 117 -17.95 12.39 -14.13
N SER A 118 -18.40 11.27 -14.72
CA SER A 118 -18.21 9.94 -14.14
C SER A 118 -16.75 9.53 -14.01
N ALA A 119 -15.88 10.02 -14.91
CA ALA A 119 -14.44 9.81 -14.86
C ALA A 119 -13.71 10.84 -13.96
N PHE A 120 -14.12 12.11 -14.02
CA PHE A 120 -13.47 13.27 -13.37
C PHE A 120 -13.02 13.03 -11.92
N ASN A 121 -13.94 12.61 -11.04
CA ASN A 121 -13.69 12.51 -9.60
C ASN A 121 -12.58 11.52 -9.25
N MET A 122 -12.47 10.42 -10.00
CA MET A 122 -11.49 9.37 -9.71
C MET A 122 -10.05 9.88 -9.84
N PHE A 123 -9.82 10.81 -10.77
CA PHE A 123 -8.49 11.37 -11.01
C PHE A 123 -8.13 12.46 -10.01
N VAL A 124 -9.00 13.45 -9.82
CA VAL A 124 -8.68 14.61 -8.99
C VAL A 124 -8.51 14.26 -7.51
N VAL A 125 -9.32 13.33 -6.98
CA VAL A 125 -9.21 12.87 -5.59
C VAL A 125 -7.96 12.02 -5.38
N SER A 126 -7.59 11.20 -6.36
CA SER A 126 -6.35 10.41 -6.31
C SER A 126 -5.11 11.31 -6.26
N VAL A 127 -5.07 12.34 -7.11
CA VAL A 127 -4.01 13.34 -7.13
C VAL A 127 -3.93 14.10 -5.82
N PHE A 128 -5.08 14.49 -5.26
CA PHE A 128 -5.15 15.16 -3.97
C PHE A 128 -4.47 14.34 -2.87
N TRP A 129 -4.85 13.07 -2.69
CA TRP A 129 -4.30 12.24 -1.62
C TRP A 129 -2.83 11.89 -1.86
N SER A 130 -2.43 11.73 -3.14
CA SER A 130 -1.02 11.58 -3.48
C SER A 130 -0.21 12.80 -3.05
N PHE A 131 -0.73 14.01 -3.30
CA PHE A 131 -0.09 15.26 -2.87
C PHE A 131 -0.09 15.42 -1.35
N MET A 132 -1.18 15.05 -0.65
CA MET A 132 -1.23 15.14 0.82
C MET A 132 -0.21 14.23 1.49
N ALA A 133 -0.01 13.02 0.95
CA ALA A 133 1.03 12.11 1.42
C ALA A 133 2.44 12.65 1.19
N ASP A 134 2.64 13.51 0.19
CA ASP A 134 3.92 14.18 -0.04
C ASP A 134 4.12 15.42 0.85
N VAL A 135 3.04 16.13 1.18
CA VAL A 135 3.08 17.36 1.99
C VAL A 135 3.24 17.07 3.48
N PHE A 136 2.60 16.02 3.99
CA PHE A 136 2.58 15.69 5.42
C PHE A 136 3.32 14.35 5.68
N ARG A 137 4.35 14.37 6.52
CA ARG A 137 5.15 13.16 6.86
C ARG A 137 4.37 12.19 7.78
N ASP A 138 4.81 10.94 7.91
CA ASP A 138 4.08 9.86 8.61
C ASP A 138 3.49 10.21 9.99
N GLU A 139 4.19 10.97 10.84
CA GLU A 139 3.65 11.43 12.13
C GLU A 139 2.58 12.54 12.00
N GLU A 140 2.73 13.41 11.00
CA GLU A 140 1.79 14.49 10.69
C GLU A 140 0.54 13.89 10.03
N ALA A 141 0.69 12.97 9.06
CA ALA A 141 -0.39 12.31 8.35
C ALA A 141 -1.37 11.60 9.30
N LYS A 142 -0.85 10.81 10.26
CA LYS A 142 -1.67 10.10 11.26
C LYS A 142 -2.57 11.01 12.09
N ARG A 143 -2.16 12.26 12.29
CA ARG A 143 -2.86 13.23 13.16
C ARG A 143 -3.72 14.21 12.38
N LEU A 144 -3.24 14.64 11.21
CA LEU A 144 -3.81 15.75 10.45
C LEU A 144 -4.75 15.28 9.33
N PHE A 145 -4.67 14.03 8.87
CA PHE A 145 -5.54 13.55 7.79
C PHE A 145 -7.02 13.48 8.18
N GLY A 146 -7.34 13.29 9.46
CA GLY A 146 -8.72 13.35 9.95
C GLY A 146 -9.37 14.71 9.71
N PRO A 147 -8.80 15.80 10.26
CA PRO A 147 -9.25 17.17 9.96
C PRO A 147 -9.25 17.51 8.47
N ILE A 148 -8.24 17.09 7.70
CA ILE A 148 -8.19 17.33 6.25
C ILE A 148 -9.34 16.62 5.54
N ALA A 149 -9.61 15.35 5.87
CA ALA A 149 -10.70 14.57 5.31
C ALA A 149 -12.08 15.20 5.61
N ALA A 150 -12.23 15.85 6.77
CA ALA A 150 -13.45 16.58 7.11
C ALA A 150 -13.76 17.68 6.08
N GLY A 151 -12.75 18.34 5.50
CA GLY A 151 -12.93 19.32 4.43
C GLY A 151 -13.63 18.74 3.21
N GLY A 152 -13.20 17.55 2.77
CA GLY A 152 -13.86 16.84 1.67
C GLY A 152 -15.30 16.43 2.00
N GLY A 153 -15.56 15.99 3.24
CA GLY A 153 -16.92 15.71 3.71
C GLY A 153 -17.82 16.95 3.70
N THR A 154 -17.33 18.09 4.17
CA THR A 154 -18.04 19.37 4.11
C THR A 154 -18.31 19.79 2.66
N GLY A 155 -17.34 19.64 1.76
CA GLY A 155 -17.51 19.93 0.33
C GLY A 155 -18.57 19.03 -0.33
N ALA A 156 -18.59 17.74 0.03
CA ALA A 156 -19.59 16.78 -0.46
C ALA A 156 -21.01 17.08 0.03
N ILE A 157 -21.17 17.71 1.20
CA ILE A 157 -22.47 18.16 1.72
C ILE A 157 -22.87 19.50 1.10
N LEU A 158 -21.94 20.46 1.01
CA LEU A 158 -22.23 21.79 0.52
C LEU A 158 -22.46 21.83 -1.00
N GLY A 159 -21.75 21.01 -1.77
CA GLY A 159 -21.91 20.96 -3.23
C GLY A 159 -23.36 20.71 -3.69
N PRO A 160 -24.02 19.63 -3.24
CA PRO A 160 -25.41 19.37 -3.60
C PRO A 160 -26.38 20.38 -2.99
N LEU A 161 -26.05 20.95 -1.82
CA LEU A 161 -26.81 22.05 -1.21
C LEU A 161 -26.79 23.30 -2.11
N LEU A 162 -25.62 23.66 -2.64
CA LEU A 162 -25.49 24.77 -3.58
C LEU A 162 -26.19 24.45 -4.90
N MET A 163 -26.07 23.22 -5.41
CA MET A 163 -26.79 22.76 -6.60
C MET A 163 -28.30 22.97 -6.47
N GLN A 164 -28.92 22.52 -5.37
CA GLN A 164 -30.37 22.63 -5.19
C GLN A 164 -30.89 24.09 -5.08
N TYR A 165 -30.08 25.01 -4.54
CA TYR A 165 -30.50 26.40 -4.32
C TYR A 165 -30.16 27.31 -5.50
N LEU A 166 -29.05 27.05 -6.19
CA LEU A 166 -28.55 27.91 -7.25
C LEU A 166 -29.15 27.55 -8.61
N THR A 167 -29.34 26.27 -8.92
CA THR A 167 -29.83 25.84 -10.25
C THR A 167 -31.10 26.59 -10.70
N PRO A 168 -32.13 26.75 -9.85
CA PRO A 168 -33.35 27.47 -10.26
C PRO A 168 -33.15 28.99 -10.46
N ARG A 169 -32.06 29.56 -9.92
CA ARG A 169 -31.82 31.02 -9.91
C ARG A 169 -30.86 31.46 -11.02
N ILE A 170 -29.83 30.66 -11.27
CA ILE A 170 -28.73 31.04 -12.18
C ILE A 170 -28.60 30.13 -13.39
N GLY A 171 -29.38 29.03 -13.46
CA GLY A 171 -29.30 28.08 -14.56
C GLY A 171 -28.18 27.04 -14.41
N VAL A 172 -28.22 26.04 -15.28
CA VAL A 172 -27.32 24.87 -15.26
C VAL A 172 -25.90 25.23 -15.71
N ASP A 173 -25.78 26.05 -16.76
CA ASP A 173 -24.52 26.55 -17.26
C ASP A 173 -23.76 27.30 -16.15
N ALA A 174 -24.43 28.20 -15.42
CA ALA A 174 -23.79 28.94 -14.34
C ALA A 174 -23.32 28.03 -13.19
N VAL A 175 -24.00 26.90 -12.93
CA VAL A 175 -23.53 25.88 -11.97
C VAL A 175 -22.24 25.20 -12.45
N VAL A 176 -22.13 24.87 -13.74
CA VAL A 176 -20.90 24.35 -14.34
C VAL A 176 -19.76 25.37 -14.20
N GLY A 177 -20.05 26.64 -14.46
CA GLY A 177 -19.12 27.75 -14.23
C GLY A 177 -18.69 27.88 -12.77
N LEU A 178 -19.61 27.72 -11.81
CA LEU A 178 -19.29 27.73 -10.38
C LEU A 178 -18.38 26.56 -9.99
N SER A 179 -18.63 25.36 -10.52
CA SER A 179 -17.75 24.20 -10.30
C SER A 179 -16.33 24.46 -10.83
N MET A 180 -16.20 25.11 -12.00
CA MET A 180 -14.91 25.55 -12.53
C MET A 180 -14.22 26.53 -11.57
N LEU A 181 -14.94 27.51 -11.01
CA LEU A 181 -14.38 28.47 -10.05
C LEU A 181 -13.88 27.78 -8.77
N PHE A 182 -14.64 26.82 -8.22
CA PHE A 182 -14.17 26.01 -7.10
C PHE A 182 -12.89 25.24 -7.46
N LEU A 183 -12.83 24.65 -8.66
CA LEU A 183 -11.66 23.92 -9.11
C LEU A 183 -10.44 24.84 -9.30
N LEU A 184 -10.61 26.04 -9.85
CA LEU A 184 -9.55 27.05 -9.98
C LEU A 184 -9.10 27.57 -8.60
N GLY A 185 -10.02 27.68 -7.64
CA GLY A 185 -9.76 28.04 -6.25
C GLY A 185 -8.84 27.06 -5.51
N THR A 186 -8.67 25.84 -6.04
CA THR A 186 -7.68 24.89 -5.51
C THR A 186 -6.24 25.32 -5.77
N LEU A 187 -5.97 26.08 -6.85
CA LEU A 187 -4.61 26.42 -7.28
C LEU A 187 -3.85 27.29 -6.26
N PRO A 188 -4.44 28.35 -5.66
CA PRO A 188 -3.82 29.05 -4.53
C PRO A 188 -3.50 28.14 -3.34
N CYS A 189 -4.39 27.20 -3.02
CA CYS A 189 -4.18 26.26 -1.91
C CYS A 189 -2.99 25.34 -2.19
N ILE A 190 -2.92 24.76 -3.40
CA ILE A 190 -1.79 23.94 -3.86
C ILE A 190 -0.49 24.74 -3.76
N ARG A 191 -0.44 25.97 -4.28
CA ARG A 191 0.76 26.83 -4.20
C ARG A 191 1.16 27.14 -2.76
N GLY A 192 0.19 27.43 -1.89
CA GLY A 192 0.42 27.70 -0.47
C GLY A 192 1.00 26.49 0.25
N LEU A 193 0.44 25.30 0.01
CA LEU A 193 0.90 24.03 0.56
C LEU A 193 2.29 23.66 0.05
N SER A 194 2.56 23.80 -1.24
CA SER A 194 3.89 23.57 -1.81
C SER A 194 4.94 24.49 -1.18
N ARG A 195 4.65 25.79 -1.05
CA ARG A 195 5.56 26.75 -0.39
C ARG A 195 5.77 26.46 1.10
N TRP A 196 4.74 25.96 1.78
CA TRP A 196 4.86 25.56 3.18
C TRP A 196 5.73 24.30 3.31
N ALA A 197 5.48 23.29 2.47
CA ALA A 197 6.23 22.04 2.45
C ALA A 197 7.71 22.30 2.09
N GLU A 198 7.99 23.14 1.09
CA GLU A 198 9.36 23.54 0.71
C GLU A 198 10.09 24.25 1.86
N ARG A 199 9.41 25.17 2.57
CA ARG A 199 9.99 25.88 3.72
C ARG A 199 10.25 24.96 4.91
N ARG A 200 9.39 23.97 5.13
CA ARG A 200 9.47 23.08 6.29
C ARG A 200 10.38 21.86 6.07
N HIS A 201 10.44 21.34 4.86
CA HIS A 201 11.14 20.09 4.53
C HIS A 201 12.29 20.26 3.53
N GLY A 202 12.50 21.46 2.97
CA GLY A 202 13.54 21.74 1.97
C GLY A 202 13.09 21.41 0.52
N ARG A 203 13.89 21.85 -0.46
CA ARG A 203 13.58 21.77 -1.91
C ARG A 203 13.68 20.35 -2.52
N PHE A 204 14.22 19.39 -1.78
CA PHE A 204 14.36 18.00 -2.20
C PHE A 204 13.22 17.16 -1.63
N LEU A 205 12.09 17.23 -2.30
CA LEU A 205 11.07 16.19 -2.21
C LEU A 205 11.05 15.54 -3.58
N LEU A 206 11.39 14.25 -3.65
CA LEU A 206 10.77 13.25 -4.51
C LEU A 206 11.51 11.92 -4.34
N ASP A 207 10.82 10.93 -3.78
CA ASP A 207 11.03 9.53 -4.15
C ASP A 207 10.24 9.27 -5.45
N PRO A 208 10.90 9.14 -6.61
CA PRO A 208 10.23 8.92 -7.89
C PRO A 208 9.83 7.44 -8.11
N GLN A 209 10.05 6.56 -7.12
CA GLN A 209 10.01 5.11 -7.33
C GLN A 209 9.20 4.32 -6.30
N ALA A 210 8.14 4.91 -5.72
CA ALA A 210 6.98 4.12 -5.29
C ALA A 210 6.21 3.58 -6.53
N ARG A 211 6.92 2.92 -7.46
CA ARG A 211 6.31 2.18 -8.57
C ARG A 211 5.74 0.90 -7.98
N ILE A 212 4.46 0.96 -7.63
CA ILE A 212 3.67 -0.25 -7.44
C ILE A 212 3.35 -0.78 -8.83
N GLY A 213 4.23 -1.66 -9.33
CA GLY A 213 4.03 -2.37 -10.59
C GLY A 213 3.04 -3.53 -10.41
N GLY A 214 2.19 -3.75 -11.42
CA GLY A 214 1.29 -4.89 -11.53
C GLY A 214 0.27 -4.68 -12.65
N GLY A 215 0.14 -5.64 -13.57
CA GLY A 215 -0.88 -5.59 -14.62
C GLY A 215 -2.26 -5.89 -14.06
N VAL A 216 -3.30 -5.31 -14.68
CA VAL A 216 -4.74 -5.59 -14.41
C VAL A 216 -5.01 -7.10 -14.39
N LEU A 217 -4.34 -7.86 -15.26
CA LEU A 217 -4.40 -9.32 -15.37
C LEU A 217 -3.93 -10.06 -14.12
N THR A 218 -2.90 -9.57 -13.43
CA THR A 218 -2.41 -10.19 -12.19
C THR A 218 -3.43 -10.03 -11.06
N GLY A 219 -4.09 -8.87 -10.98
CA GLY A 219 -5.18 -8.63 -10.03
C GLY A 219 -6.36 -9.58 -10.26
N LEU A 220 -6.75 -9.80 -11.51
CA LEU A 220 -7.80 -10.76 -11.89
C LEU A 220 -7.45 -12.20 -11.43
N LEU A 221 -6.23 -12.66 -11.71
CA LEU A 221 -5.79 -14.01 -11.36
C LEU A 221 -5.77 -14.23 -9.84
N LEU A 222 -5.34 -13.21 -9.07
CA LEU A 222 -5.33 -13.25 -7.60
C LEU A 222 -6.76 -13.36 -7.04
N VAL A 223 -7.69 -12.58 -7.59
CA VAL A 223 -9.11 -12.65 -7.19
C VAL A 223 -9.69 -14.03 -7.50
N ALA A 224 -9.47 -14.57 -8.71
CA ALA A 224 -10.03 -15.85 -9.13
C ALA A 224 -9.52 -17.06 -8.31
N ARG A 225 -8.32 -16.97 -7.72
CA ARG A 225 -7.70 -18.05 -6.95
C ARG A 225 -7.98 -18.01 -5.46
N SER A 226 -8.56 -16.93 -4.95
CA SER A 226 -8.83 -16.76 -3.52
C SER A 226 -10.33 -16.78 -3.24
N PRO A 227 -10.87 -17.82 -2.57
CA PRO A 227 -12.27 -17.83 -2.16
C PRO A 227 -12.65 -16.63 -1.29
N TYR A 228 -11.68 -16.08 -0.55
CA TYR A 228 -11.86 -14.88 0.26
C TYR A 228 -12.04 -13.62 -0.62
N LEU A 229 -11.15 -13.40 -1.59
CA LEU A 229 -11.27 -12.26 -2.52
C LEU A 229 -12.47 -12.41 -3.47
N MET A 230 -12.82 -13.63 -3.86
CA MET A 230 -14.06 -13.93 -4.58
C MET A 230 -15.29 -13.58 -3.74
N GLY A 231 -15.28 -13.85 -2.43
CA GLY A 231 -16.36 -13.45 -1.54
C GLY A 231 -16.53 -11.92 -1.52
N ILE A 232 -15.42 -11.17 -1.37
CA ILE A 232 -15.44 -9.70 -1.42
C ILE A 232 -16.02 -9.22 -2.76
N THR A 233 -15.53 -9.79 -3.86
CA THR A 233 -15.98 -9.53 -5.23
C THR A 233 -17.47 -9.79 -5.41
N ALA A 234 -17.97 -10.93 -4.91
CA ALA A 234 -19.37 -11.31 -5.06
C ALA A 234 -20.30 -10.34 -4.34
N VAL A 235 -19.96 -9.92 -3.11
CA VAL A 235 -20.75 -8.90 -2.39
C VAL A 235 -20.78 -7.60 -3.17
N ILE A 236 -19.63 -7.14 -3.69
CA ILE A 236 -19.55 -5.90 -4.48
C ILE A 236 -20.41 -5.99 -5.74
N LEU A 237 -20.29 -7.08 -6.50
CA LEU A 237 -21.04 -7.25 -7.75
C LEU A 237 -22.55 -7.29 -7.48
N ILE A 238 -22.99 -8.07 -6.49
CA ILE A 238 -24.40 -8.15 -6.12
C ILE A 238 -24.93 -6.79 -5.66
N SER A 239 -24.20 -6.10 -4.77
CA SER A 239 -24.58 -4.76 -4.30
C SER A 239 -24.58 -3.72 -5.42
N SER A 240 -23.66 -3.82 -6.39
CA SER A 240 -23.58 -2.91 -7.54
C SER A 240 -24.73 -3.17 -8.53
N THR A 241 -25.10 -4.43 -8.77
CA THR A 241 -26.29 -4.77 -9.57
C THR A 241 -27.56 -4.22 -8.95
N ALA A 242 -27.77 -4.45 -7.65
CA ALA A 242 -28.93 -3.90 -6.95
C ALA A 242 -28.92 -2.36 -6.92
N ALA A 243 -27.73 -1.76 -6.80
CA ALA A 243 -27.56 -0.31 -6.90
C ALA A 243 -27.99 0.23 -8.27
N ALA A 244 -27.63 -0.47 -9.35
CA ALA A 244 -27.98 -0.10 -10.71
C ALA A 244 -29.50 -0.15 -10.93
N PHE A 245 -30.19 -1.18 -10.43
CA PHE A 245 -31.66 -1.28 -10.54
C PHE A 245 -32.34 -0.11 -9.86
N MET A 246 -31.97 0.16 -8.60
CA MET A 246 -32.55 1.28 -7.86
C MET A 246 -32.24 2.63 -8.52
N TYR A 247 -31.04 2.80 -9.08
CA TYR A 247 -30.65 3.99 -9.81
C TYR A 247 -31.45 4.19 -11.10
N ASN A 248 -31.63 3.14 -11.91
CA ASN A 248 -32.41 3.21 -13.13
C ASN A 248 -33.88 3.56 -12.84
N GLU A 249 -34.49 2.88 -11.87
CA GLU A 249 -35.86 3.22 -11.47
C GLU A 249 -35.96 4.65 -10.95
N HIS A 250 -34.99 5.09 -10.15
CA HIS A 250 -34.97 6.46 -9.67
C HIS A 250 -34.95 7.47 -10.82
N LEU A 251 -34.10 7.29 -11.83
CA LEU A 251 -34.06 8.18 -12.98
C LEU A 251 -35.37 8.19 -13.76
N ARG A 252 -36.03 7.03 -13.94
CA ARG A 252 -37.33 6.95 -14.60
C ARG A 252 -38.43 7.70 -13.85
N PHE A 253 -38.44 7.61 -12.52
CA PHE A 253 -39.35 8.42 -11.71
C PHE A 253 -39.06 9.91 -11.80
N VAL A 254 -37.78 10.28 -11.86
CA VAL A 254 -37.38 11.69 -12.01
C VAL A 254 -37.78 12.22 -13.38
N GLU A 255 -37.56 11.46 -14.45
CA GLU A 255 -37.98 11.81 -15.81
C GLU A 255 -39.50 12.04 -15.90
N ALA A 256 -40.28 11.15 -15.29
CA ALA A 256 -41.75 11.23 -15.30
C ALA A 256 -42.30 12.35 -14.39
N GLY A 257 -41.63 12.66 -13.29
CA GLY A 257 -42.11 13.62 -12.27
C GLY A 257 -41.60 15.04 -12.44
N TYR A 258 -40.50 15.26 -13.15
CA TYR A 258 -39.82 16.55 -13.27
C TYR A 258 -39.51 16.85 -14.75
N PRO A 259 -40.22 17.80 -15.39
CA PRO A 259 -40.16 17.98 -16.84
C PRO A 259 -38.91 18.71 -17.33
N ASP A 260 -38.38 19.64 -16.54
CA ASP A 260 -37.23 20.47 -16.93
C ASP A 260 -35.92 20.05 -16.25
N LEU A 261 -34.80 20.31 -16.92
CA LEU A 261 -33.47 19.97 -16.44
C LEU A 261 -33.13 20.60 -15.07
N GLY A 262 -33.61 21.83 -14.83
CA GLY A 262 -33.35 22.54 -13.58
C GLY A 262 -34.02 21.87 -12.37
N SER A 263 -35.29 21.50 -12.50
CA SER A 263 -36.05 20.81 -11.45
C SER A 263 -35.55 19.38 -11.21
N ARG A 264 -35.15 18.65 -12.27
CA ARG A 264 -34.45 17.36 -12.17
C ARG A 264 -33.16 17.50 -11.35
N GLY A 265 -32.31 18.45 -11.73
CA GLY A 265 -31.06 18.74 -11.02
C GLY A 265 -31.26 19.14 -9.56
N GLN A 266 -32.31 19.92 -9.27
CA GLN A 266 -32.67 20.30 -7.90
C GLN A 266 -33.10 19.09 -7.05
N PHE A 267 -33.98 18.24 -7.57
CA PHE A 267 -34.45 17.05 -6.84
C PHE A 267 -33.29 16.07 -6.59
N LEU A 268 -32.50 15.78 -7.61
CA LEU A 268 -31.30 14.95 -7.49
C LEU A 268 -30.29 15.55 -6.51
N GLY A 269 -30.18 16.89 -6.46
CA GLY A 269 -29.37 17.61 -5.47
C GLY A 269 -29.81 17.36 -4.03
N ARG A 270 -31.13 17.33 -3.75
CA ARG A 270 -31.67 16.99 -2.42
C ARG A 270 -31.31 15.57 -2.01
N ILE A 271 -31.40 14.62 -2.94
CA ILE A 271 -31.03 13.22 -2.70
C ILE A 271 -29.53 13.11 -2.41
N GLU A 272 -28.68 13.75 -3.20
CA GLU A 272 -27.23 13.77 -2.97
C GLU A 272 -26.83 14.45 -1.66
N PHE A 273 -27.53 15.53 -1.27
CA PHE A 273 -27.36 16.18 0.03
C PHE A 273 -27.69 15.21 1.17
N ALA A 274 -28.85 14.55 1.10
CA ALA A 274 -29.26 13.58 2.11
C ALA A 274 -28.28 12.40 2.20
N VAL A 275 -27.85 11.84 1.06
CA VAL A 275 -26.82 10.80 1.01
C VAL A 275 -25.53 11.27 1.69
N SER A 276 -25.03 12.45 1.34
CA SER A 276 -23.75 12.94 1.84
C SER A 276 -23.79 13.24 3.34
N LEU A 277 -24.88 13.84 3.83
CA LEU A 277 -25.08 14.11 5.25
C LEU A 277 -25.22 12.80 6.04
N THR A 278 -26.05 11.87 5.59
CA THR A 278 -26.24 10.57 6.27
C THR A 278 -24.97 9.73 6.23
N SER A 279 -24.23 9.71 5.11
CA SER A 279 -22.90 9.07 5.04
C SER A 279 -21.93 9.63 6.06
N TRP A 280 -21.86 10.96 6.18
CA TRP A 280 -20.97 11.62 7.14
C TRP A 280 -21.33 11.24 8.58
N LEU A 281 -22.61 11.21 8.93
CA LEU A 281 -23.09 10.74 10.24
C LEU A 281 -22.75 9.26 10.48
N PHE A 282 -22.90 8.41 9.46
CA PHE A 282 -22.56 6.99 9.56
C PHE A 282 -21.07 6.78 9.82
N GLN A 283 -20.19 7.52 9.14
CA GLN A 283 -18.74 7.46 9.34
C GLN A 283 -18.33 7.92 10.73
N GLY A 284 -18.91 9.02 11.21
CA GLY A 284 -18.56 9.62 12.50
C GLY A 284 -19.06 8.82 13.72
N VAL A 285 -20.22 8.17 13.60
CA VAL A 285 -20.91 7.57 14.77
C VAL A 285 -21.13 6.06 14.58
N VAL A 286 -21.77 5.68 13.47
CA VAL A 286 -22.34 4.33 13.30
C VAL A 286 -21.25 3.28 13.08
N VAL A 287 -20.25 3.54 12.24
CA VAL A 287 -19.16 2.58 11.98
C VAL A 287 -18.38 2.26 13.24
N GLY A 288 -17.96 3.30 13.98
CA GLY A 288 -17.21 3.12 15.21
C GLY A 288 -18.01 2.37 16.27
N TRP A 289 -19.33 2.57 16.33
CA TRP A 289 -20.22 1.80 17.20
C TRP A 289 -20.37 0.33 16.74
N LEU A 290 -20.62 0.09 15.44
CA LEU A 290 -20.77 -1.25 14.87
C LEU A 290 -19.52 -2.09 15.08
N ILE A 291 -18.34 -1.56 14.77
CA ILE A 291 -17.07 -2.29 14.91
C ILE A 291 -16.80 -2.61 16.39
N ARG A 292 -17.04 -1.67 17.31
CA ARG A 292 -16.86 -1.94 18.75
C ARG A 292 -17.83 -2.97 19.32
N ARG A 293 -19.07 -3.03 18.80
CA ARG A 293 -20.13 -3.87 19.34
C ARG A 293 -20.27 -5.23 18.68
N PHE A 294 -19.98 -5.33 17.40
CA PHE A 294 -20.23 -6.50 16.54
C PHE A 294 -19.05 -6.84 15.62
N ASP A 295 -17.87 -6.25 15.87
CA ASP A 295 -16.66 -6.38 15.05
C ASP A 295 -16.89 -5.93 13.58
N VAL A 296 -15.89 -6.13 12.72
CA VAL A 296 -15.96 -5.87 11.28
C VAL A 296 -17.13 -6.62 10.64
N ARG A 297 -17.45 -7.81 11.15
CA ARG A 297 -18.57 -8.64 10.67
C ARG A 297 -19.92 -7.91 10.74
N GLY A 298 -20.22 -7.23 11.85
CA GLY A 298 -21.48 -6.50 11.99
C GLY A 298 -21.62 -5.39 10.96
N ALA A 299 -20.52 -4.67 10.68
CA ALA A 299 -20.52 -3.59 9.71
C ALA A 299 -20.70 -4.08 8.25
N LEU A 300 -20.09 -5.21 7.87
CA LEU A 300 -20.26 -5.80 6.54
C LEU A 300 -21.70 -6.26 6.26
N VAL A 301 -22.39 -6.74 7.30
CA VAL A 301 -23.72 -7.35 7.18
C VAL A 301 -24.84 -6.31 7.25
N ALA A 302 -24.60 -5.19 7.94
CA ALA A 302 -25.57 -4.12 8.08
C ALA A 302 -26.03 -3.55 6.72
N VAL A 303 -25.13 -3.41 5.74
CA VAL A 303 -25.45 -2.79 4.45
C VAL A 303 -26.33 -3.68 3.55
N PRO A 304 -26.02 -4.97 3.33
CA PRO A 304 -26.93 -5.90 2.64
C PRO A 304 -28.31 -6.02 3.31
N ILE A 305 -28.37 -6.01 4.64
CA ILE A 305 -29.65 -6.07 5.37
C ILE A 305 -30.46 -4.77 5.16
N ALA A 306 -29.82 -3.62 5.26
CA ALA A 306 -30.47 -2.34 5.00
C ALA A 306 -30.97 -2.25 3.55
N ALA A 307 -30.18 -2.76 2.59
CA ALA A 307 -30.59 -2.85 1.19
C ALA A 307 -31.77 -3.81 1.00
N LEU A 308 -31.75 -5.00 1.61
CA LEU A 308 -32.86 -5.95 1.60
C LEU A 308 -34.14 -5.31 2.12
N ALA A 309 -34.08 -4.66 3.29
CA ALA A 309 -35.22 -3.95 3.88
C ALA A 309 -35.74 -2.84 2.96
N SER A 310 -34.84 -2.11 2.29
CA SER A 310 -35.21 -1.06 1.33
C SER A 310 -35.98 -1.62 0.14
N PHE A 311 -35.54 -2.75 -0.43
CA PHE A 311 -36.22 -3.38 -1.56
C PHE A 311 -37.55 -4.02 -1.16
N LEU A 312 -37.64 -4.64 0.02
CA LEU A 312 -38.90 -5.17 0.54
C LEU A 312 -39.92 -4.05 0.79
N ALA A 313 -39.49 -2.94 1.37
CA ALA A 313 -40.34 -1.76 1.55
C ALA A 313 -40.80 -1.19 0.20
N LEU A 314 -39.92 -1.13 -0.80
CA LEU A 314 -40.27 -0.67 -2.15
C LEU A 314 -41.23 -1.61 -2.87
N ALA A 315 -41.08 -2.93 -2.69
CA ALA A 315 -42.01 -3.92 -3.24
C ALA A 315 -43.41 -3.81 -2.61
N ALA A 316 -43.47 -3.50 -1.31
CA ALA A 316 -44.73 -3.30 -0.59
C ALA A 316 -45.39 -1.95 -0.91
N ALA A 317 -44.59 -0.90 -1.08
CA ALA A 317 -45.04 0.47 -1.33
C ALA A 317 -44.22 1.10 -2.49
N PRO A 318 -44.62 0.87 -3.75
CA PRO A 318 -43.87 1.29 -4.95
C PRO A 318 -44.06 2.78 -5.25
N VAL A 319 -43.67 3.64 -4.31
CA VAL A 319 -43.80 5.11 -4.41
C VAL A 319 -42.44 5.79 -4.37
N LEU A 320 -42.35 6.97 -5.00
CA LEU A 320 -41.11 7.74 -5.12
C LEU A 320 -40.43 8.01 -3.77
N LEU A 321 -41.20 8.28 -2.70
CA LEU A 321 -40.63 8.55 -1.39
C LEU A 321 -39.88 7.34 -0.81
N VAL A 322 -40.44 6.13 -0.96
CA VAL A 322 -39.82 4.89 -0.49
C VAL A 322 -38.57 4.57 -1.32
N LEU A 323 -38.65 4.75 -2.63
CA LEU A 323 -37.50 4.62 -3.54
C LEU A 323 -36.38 5.60 -3.18
N ALA A 324 -36.71 6.87 -2.94
CA ALA A 324 -35.77 7.90 -2.54
C ALA A 324 -35.12 7.60 -1.19
N ALA A 325 -35.92 7.21 -0.18
CA ALA A 325 -35.42 6.84 1.14
C ALA A 325 -34.50 5.61 1.07
N GLY A 326 -34.89 4.58 0.31
CA GLY A 326 -34.07 3.39 0.06
C GLY A 326 -32.76 3.73 -0.65
N GLN A 327 -32.80 4.64 -1.62
CA GLN A 327 -31.61 5.15 -2.31
C GLN A 327 -30.67 5.88 -1.36
N VAL A 328 -31.20 6.75 -0.50
CA VAL A 328 -30.41 7.45 0.52
C VAL A 328 -29.78 6.44 1.46
N LEU A 329 -30.56 5.53 2.04
CA LEU A 329 -30.08 4.54 3.02
C LEU A 329 -29.00 3.63 2.42
N ARG A 330 -29.24 3.06 1.24
CA ARG A 330 -28.28 2.16 0.58
C ARG A 330 -26.98 2.88 0.24
N ARG A 331 -27.06 4.06 -0.39
CA ARG A 331 -25.85 4.82 -0.76
C ARG A 331 -25.11 5.34 0.46
N ALA A 332 -25.84 5.78 1.48
CA ALA A 332 -25.25 6.22 2.74
C ALA A 332 -24.54 5.07 3.45
N GLY A 333 -25.15 3.88 3.50
CA GLY A 333 -24.52 2.65 4.00
C GLY A 333 -23.28 2.25 3.20
N GLU A 334 -23.32 2.36 1.88
CA GLU A 334 -22.17 2.04 1.01
C GLU A 334 -20.96 2.95 1.30
N TYR A 335 -21.13 4.27 1.24
CA TYR A 335 -20.03 5.21 1.48
C TYR A 335 -19.66 5.31 2.95
N GLY A 336 -20.64 5.17 3.83
CA GLY A 336 -20.49 5.39 5.25
C GLY A 336 -19.97 4.19 6.02
N ILE A 337 -20.33 2.97 5.61
CA ILE A 337 -20.08 1.73 6.35
C ILE A 337 -19.34 0.71 5.48
N ALA A 338 -19.92 0.28 4.35
CA ALA A 338 -19.38 -0.84 3.57
C ALA A 338 -17.96 -0.58 3.05
N LYS A 339 -17.71 0.60 2.47
CA LYS A 339 -16.37 0.96 1.97
C LYS A 339 -15.30 0.94 3.07
N PRO A 340 -15.44 1.68 4.19
CA PRO A 340 -14.49 1.59 5.30
C PRO A 340 -14.31 0.16 5.83
N SER A 341 -15.39 -0.60 6.00
CA SER A 341 -15.29 -1.98 6.49
C SER A 341 -14.58 -2.90 5.50
N ARG A 342 -14.77 -2.69 4.19
CA ARG A 342 -14.06 -3.42 3.14
C ARG A 342 -12.56 -3.15 3.16
N GLU A 343 -12.13 -1.92 3.42
CA GLU A 343 -10.71 -1.59 3.56
C GLU A 343 -10.04 -2.42 4.67
N VAL A 344 -10.77 -2.68 5.77
CA VAL A 344 -10.28 -3.51 6.87
C VAL A 344 -10.06 -4.96 6.45
N LEU A 345 -10.90 -5.51 5.55
CA LEU A 345 -10.73 -6.88 5.02
C LEU A 345 -9.40 -7.10 4.30
N PHE A 346 -8.80 -6.04 3.75
CA PHE A 346 -7.50 -6.12 3.08
C PHE A 346 -6.32 -5.97 4.06
N THR A 347 -6.54 -5.91 5.38
CA THR A 347 -5.44 -5.87 6.36
C THR A 347 -4.85 -7.24 6.65
N VAL A 348 -5.61 -8.32 6.39
CA VAL A 348 -5.19 -9.73 6.61
C VAL A 348 -4.67 -10.41 5.34
N VAL A 349 -4.41 -9.64 4.27
CA VAL A 349 -3.80 -10.13 3.03
C VAL A 349 -2.41 -9.53 2.85
N ASP A 350 -1.53 -10.24 2.15
CA ASP A 350 -0.16 -9.78 1.91
C ASP A 350 -0.15 -8.47 1.10
N ALA A 351 0.97 -7.75 1.17
CA ALA A 351 1.10 -6.44 0.54
C ALA A 351 0.86 -6.49 -0.97
N GLU A 352 1.36 -7.51 -1.67
CA GLU A 352 1.21 -7.63 -3.12
C GLU A 352 -0.25 -7.82 -3.51
N THR A 353 -0.95 -8.75 -2.84
CA THR A 353 -2.38 -8.98 -3.04
C THR A 353 -3.19 -7.75 -2.69
N LYS A 354 -2.88 -7.09 -1.57
CA LYS A 354 -3.53 -5.84 -1.16
C LYS A 354 -3.41 -4.76 -2.23
N TYR A 355 -2.27 -4.60 -2.89
CA TYR A 355 -2.13 -3.55 -3.90
C TYR A 355 -2.74 -3.95 -5.24
N LYS A 356 -2.48 -5.16 -5.72
CA LYS A 356 -2.89 -5.59 -7.07
C LYS A 356 -4.38 -5.97 -7.12
N ALA A 357 -4.84 -6.83 -6.22
CA ALA A 357 -6.21 -7.32 -6.23
C ALA A 357 -7.20 -6.21 -5.83
N LYS A 358 -6.86 -5.40 -4.81
CA LYS A 358 -7.72 -4.27 -4.41
C LYS A 358 -7.87 -3.25 -5.53
N ASN A 359 -6.78 -2.84 -6.17
CA ASN A 359 -6.85 -1.88 -7.26
C ASN A 359 -7.72 -2.43 -8.40
N PHE A 360 -7.56 -3.71 -8.76
CA PHE A 360 -8.42 -4.38 -9.74
C PHE A 360 -9.90 -4.39 -9.33
N ILE A 361 -10.19 -4.73 -8.07
CA ILE A 361 -11.56 -4.74 -7.51
C ILE A 361 -12.18 -3.33 -7.57
N ASP A 362 -11.45 -2.31 -7.10
CA ASP A 362 -11.95 -0.94 -6.98
C ASP A 362 -12.13 -0.24 -8.33
N THR A 363 -11.30 -0.56 -9.33
CA THR A 363 -11.31 0.13 -10.64
C THR A 363 -12.08 -0.62 -11.71
N VAL A 364 -11.80 -1.91 -11.92
CA VAL A 364 -12.39 -2.68 -13.03
C VAL A 364 -13.68 -3.36 -12.57
N LEU A 365 -13.62 -4.09 -11.47
CA LEU A 365 -14.71 -4.96 -11.06
C LEU A 365 -15.94 -4.17 -10.59
N GLN A 366 -15.72 -3.08 -9.84
CA GLN A 366 -16.79 -2.16 -9.44
C GLN A 366 -17.52 -1.59 -10.67
N ARG A 367 -16.77 -1.14 -11.68
CA ARG A 367 -17.34 -0.54 -12.89
C ARG A 367 -18.00 -1.56 -13.81
N ALA A 368 -17.44 -2.77 -13.89
CA ALA A 368 -18.08 -3.88 -14.56
C ALA A 368 -19.40 -4.27 -13.88
N GLY A 369 -19.45 -4.27 -12.54
CA GLY A 369 -20.68 -4.52 -11.79
C GLY A 369 -21.77 -3.49 -12.08
N ASP A 370 -21.43 -2.20 -12.11
CA ASP A 370 -22.36 -1.14 -12.51
C ASP A 370 -22.90 -1.38 -13.93
N LEU A 371 -22.00 -1.67 -14.90
CA LEU A 371 -22.37 -1.92 -16.29
C LEU A 371 -23.29 -3.14 -16.45
N VAL A 372 -22.93 -4.27 -15.83
CA VAL A 372 -23.73 -5.50 -15.84
C VAL A 372 -25.11 -5.24 -15.23
N GLY A 373 -25.16 -4.49 -14.13
CA GLY A 373 -26.42 -4.14 -13.47
C GLY A 373 -27.36 -3.32 -14.35
N VAL A 374 -26.83 -2.30 -15.04
CA VAL A 374 -27.62 -1.45 -15.95
C VAL A 374 -28.13 -2.23 -17.16
N TRP A 375 -27.31 -3.10 -17.75
CA TRP A 375 -27.75 -3.96 -18.86
C TRP A 375 -28.78 -5.00 -18.43
N LEU A 376 -28.58 -5.63 -17.28
CA LEU A 376 -29.55 -6.59 -16.73
C LEU A 376 -30.89 -5.91 -16.45
N PHE A 377 -30.87 -4.70 -15.90
CA PHE A 377 -32.07 -3.88 -15.74
C PHE A 377 -32.74 -3.63 -17.09
N ALA A 378 -32.00 -3.16 -18.10
CA ALA A 378 -32.55 -2.84 -19.42
C ALA A 378 -33.22 -4.07 -20.08
N VAL A 379 -32.58 -5.25 -20.00
CA VAL A 379 -33.13 -6.50 -20.53
C VAL A 379 -34.42 -6.91 -19.82
N LEU A 380 -34.43 -6.90 -18.48
CA LEU A 380 -35.63 -7.27 -17.71
C LEU A 380 -36.76 -6.26 -17.92
N HIS A 381 -36.44 -4.98 -17.98
CA HIS A 381 -37.41 -3.93 -18.22
C HIS A 381 -38.03 -4.06 -19.63
N ALA A 382 -37.20 -4.33 -20.66
CA ALA A 382 -37.68 -4.61 -22.01
C ALA A 382 -38.54 -5.89 -22.08
N ALA A 383 -38.30 -6.85 -21.20
CA ALA A 383 -39.13 -8.05 -21.03
C ALA A 383 -40.43 -7.80 -20.23
N GLY A 384 -40.73 -6.54 -19.87
CA GLY A 384 -41.97 -6.17 -19.19
C GLY A 384 -41.92 -6.23 -17.67
N VAL A 385 -40.75 -6.47 -17.06
CA VAL A 385 -40.60 -6.42 -15.61
C VAL A 385 -40.73 -4.95 -15.14
N GLY A 386 -41.74 -4.70 -14.30
CA GLY A 386 -41.96 -3.39 -13.68
C GLY A 386 -41.22 -3.21 -12.35
N LEU A 387 -41.36 -2.02 -11.75
CA LEU A 387 -40.71 -1.63 -10.48
C LEU A 387 -40.81 -2.68 -9.37
N VAL A 388 -42.01 -3.23 -9.14
CA VAL A 388 -42.24 -4.21 -8.08
C VAL A 388 -41.48 -5.51 -8.35
N GLY A 389 -41.41 -5.95 -9.62
CA GLY A 389 -40.61 -7.10 -10.02
C GLY A 389 -39.12 -6.87 -9.82
N HIS A 390 -38.61 -5.70 -10.22
CA HIS A 390 -37.23 -5.29 -9.96
C HIS A 390 -36.89 -5.27 -8.46
N ALA A 391 -37.81 -4.78 -7.63
CA ALA A 391 -37.65 -4.75 -6.18
C ALA A 391 -37.55 -6.17 -5.59
N TRP A 392 -38.43 -7.09 -5.99
CA TRP A 392 -38.38 -8.49 -5.55
C TRP A 392 -37.10 -9.21 -5.99
N ILE A 393 -36.66 -9.01 -7.23
CA ILE A 393 -35.40 -9.58 -7.74
C ILE A 393 -34.22 -9.07 -6.90
N CYS A 394 -34.15 -7.76 -6.65
CA CYS A 394 -33.08 -7.18 -5.84
C CYS A 394 -33.12 -7.64 -4.38
N ALA A 395 -34.32 -7.76 -3.79
CA ALA A 395 -34.48 -8.33 -2.46
C ALA A 395 -33.95 -9.77 -2.40
N ALA A 396 -34.31 -10.61 -3.38
CA ALA A 396 -33.80 -11.97 -3.49
C ALA A 396 -32.27 -12.02 -3.63
N LEU A 397 -31.66 -11.09 -4.37
CA LEU A 397 -30.20 -10.97 -4.50
C LEU A 397 -29.51 -10.54 -3.19
N MET A 398 -30.16 -9.76 -2.32
CA MET A 398 -29.56 -9.33 -1.06
C MET A 398 -29.44 -10.46 -0.02
N ILE A 399 -30.23 -11.52 -0.13
CA ILE A 399 -30.16 -12.69 0.77
C ILE A 399 -28.78 -13.39 0.66
N PRO A 400 -28.32 -13.84 -0.54
CA PRO A 400 -26.99 -14.42 -0.68
C PRO A 400 -25.88 -13.41 -0.39
N ALA A 401 -26.05 -12.11 -0.72
CA ALA A 401 -25.06 -11.09 -0.34
C ALA A 401 -24.85 -11.01 1.18
N THR A 402 -25.95 -11.04 1.95
CA THR A 402 -25.92 -11.07 3.41
C THR A 402 -25.22 -12.32 3.94
N ALA A 403 -25.53 -13.49 3.37
CA ALA A 403 -24.89 -14.74 3.75
C ALA A 403 -23.38 -14.75 3.43
N ILE A 404 -22.95 -14.21 2.29
CA ILE A 404 -21.54 -14.08 1.92
C ILE A 404 -20.83 -13.08 2.84
N ALA A 405 -21.45 -11.93 3.15
CA ALA A 405 -20.90 -10.95 4.09
C ALA A 405 -20.69 -11.54 5.50
N LEU A 406 -21.63 -12.36 5.97
CA LEU A 406 -21.50 -13.11 7.23
C LEU A 406 -20.32 -14.08 7.20
N ARG A 407 -20.16 -14.83 6.10
CA ARG A 407 -19.04 -15.77 5.92
C ARG A 407 -17.70 -15.03 5.83
N LEU A 408 -17.65 -13.89 5.16
CA LEU A 408 -16.46 -13.04 5.05
C LEU A 408 -16.02 -12.51 6.40
N GLY A 409 -16.96 -12.01 7.23
CA GLY A 409 -16.64 -11.56 8.58
C GLY A 409 -16.00 -12.67 9.43
N ARG A 410 -16.59 -13.87 9.44
CA ARG A 410 -16.01 -15.04 10.12
C ARG A 410 -14.65 -15.45 9.55
N ALA A 411 -14.49 -15.38 8.24
CA ALA A 411 -13.25 -15.72 7.56
C ALA A 411 -12.14 -14.70 7.83
N PHE A 412 -12.49 -13.44 8.08
CA PHE A 412 -11.59 -12.38 8.51
C PHE A 412 -11.13 -12.60 9.96
N GLU A 413 -12.07 -12.79 10.90
CA GLU A 413 -11.80 -13.06 12.32
C GLU A 413 -10.81 -14.25 12.47
N ARG A 414 -11.09 -15.39 11.82
CA ARG A 414 -10.21 -16.57 11.85
C ARG A 414 -8.80 -16.30 11.36
N ARG A 415 -8.62 -15.40 10.38
CA ARG A 415 -7.30 -15.05 9.82
C ARG A 415 -6.56 -14.07 10.71
N GLN A 416 -7.28 -13.14 11.33
CA GLN A 416 -6.73 -12.23 12.32
C GLN A 416 -6.19 -13.00 13.54
N ASP A 417 -6.88 -14.06 13.95
CA ASP A 417 -6.49 -14.94 15.06
C ASP A 417 -5.44 -16.00 14.67
N GLY A 418 -4.98 -16.03 13.41
CA GLY A 418 -3.96 -16.98 12.92
C GLY A 418 -4.44 -18.43 12.74
N THR A 419 -5.75 -18.69 12.81
CA THR A 419 -6.34 -20.05 12.74
C THR A 419 -6.62 -20.55 11.31
N SER A 420 -6.29 -19.77 10.29
CA SER A 420 -6.48 -20.12 8.87
C SER A 420 -5.30 -19.65 8.02
N PRO A 421 -4.89 -20.41 6.97
CA PRO A 421 -3.80 -20.01 6.09
C PRO A 421 -4.09 -18.68 5.36
N PRO A 422 -3.04 -17.93 4.94
CA PRO A 422 -3.19 -16.66 4.24
C PRO A 422 -4.07 -16.80 2.99
N ALA A 423 -4.81 -15.73 2.65
CA ALA A 423 -5.89 -15.75 1.67
C ALA A 423 -5.48 -16.14 0.24
N THR A 424 -4.19 -16.11 -0.05
CA THR A 424 -3.57 -16.47 -1.34
C THR A 424 -2.30 -17.25 -1.05
N GLY A 425 -2.24 -18.51 -1.48
CA GLY A 425 -0.97 -19.22 -1.63
C GLY A 425 -0.17 -18.61 -2.80
N PRO A 426 1.16 -18.87 -2.90
CA PRO A 426 1.98 -18.36 -3.99
C PRO A 426 1.36 -18.73 -5.35
N ILE A 427 1.44 -17.82 -6.32
CA ILE A 427 0.86 -17.95 -7.67
C ILE A 427 1.41 -19.24 -8.35
N PRO A 428 0.61 -20.30 -8.59
CA PRO A 428 1.06 -21.39 -9.45
C PRO A 428 1.14 -20.89 -10.89
N GLY A 429 2.37 -20.73 -11.36
CA GLY A 429 2.70 -20.16 -12.65
C GLY A 429 4.09 -20.52 -13.14
N HIS A 430 4.67 -21.64 -12.68
CA HIS A 430 5.72 -22.38 -13.38
C HIS A 430 5.65 -23.86 -12.95
N MET A 431 4.53 -24.53 -13.28
CA MET A 431 4.53 -25.99 -13.37
C MET A 431 3.90 -26.37 -14.71
N LYS A 432 4.76 -26.65 -15.69
CA LYS A 432 4.44 -27.58 -16.77
C LYS A 432 5.23 -28.86 -16.51
N GLY A 433 4.52 -29.98 -16.40
CA GLY A 433 5.09 -31.32 -16.48
C GLY A 433 4.58 -32.25 -15.40
N GLY A 434 3.53 -33.03 -15.72
CA GLY A 434 3.13 -34.19 -14.92
C GLY A 434 1.62 -34.40 -14.89
N GLY A 435 1.05 -34.90 -16.00
CA GLY A 435 -0.34 -35.34 -16.06
C GLY A 435 -0.59 -36.55 -15.15
N HIS A 436 -1.75 -36.57 -14.50
CA HIS A 436 -2.29 -37.73 -13.81
C HIS A 436 -2.66 -38.80 -14.84
N GLU A 437 -2.02 -39.97 -14.76
CA GLU A 437 -2.56 -41.22 -15.27
C GLU A 437 -2.94 -42.12 -14.09
N ALA A 438 -4.20 -42.51 -14.08
CA ALA A 438 -4.81 -43.36 -13.07
C ALA A 438 -4.35 -44.82 -13.24
N LEU A 439 -3.65 -45.38 -12.26
CA LEU A 439 -3.33 -46.81 -12.26
C LEU A 439 -4.47 -47.65 -11.68
N ARG A 440 -5.14 -48.37 -12.58
CA ARG A 440 -5.84 -49.64 -12.31
C ARG A 440 -4.82 -50.68 -11.79
N ARG A 441 -5.23 -51.49 -10.82
CA ARG A 441 -4.59 -52.77 -10.48
C ARG A 441 -4.69 -53.76 -11.67
N PRO A 442 -3.72 -54.66 -11.85
CA PRO A 442 -3.96 -56.04 -11.40
C PRO A 442 -2.75 -56.78 -10.79
N LYS A 443 -3.05 -57.97 -10.28
CA LYS A 443 -2.26 -58.94 -9.52
C LYS A 443 -1.14 -59.62 -10.31
N ALA A 444 -0.02 -59.97 -9.65
CA ALA A 444 0.74 -61.23 -9.76
C ALA A 444 1.90 -61.17 -8.73
N ALA A 445 1.89 -62.01 -7.69
CA ALA A 445 2.47 -63.35 -7.62
C ALA A 445 3.96 -63.34 -7.20
N ALA A 446 4.24 -64.09 -6.13
CA ALA A 446 5.49 -64.17 -5.40
C ALA A 446 6.63 -64.81 -6.21
N HIS A 447 7.87 -64.42 -5.93
CA HIS A 447 8.97 -65.36 -5.70
C HIS A 447 10.11 -64.72 -4.91
N ALA A 448 10.60 -65.49 -3.94
CA ALA A 448 11.68 -65.18 -3.04
C ALA A 448 13.03 -65.35 -3.73
N THR A 449 14.04 -64.58 -3.32
CA THR A 449 15.40 -65.11 -3.17
C THR A 449 16.20 -64.28 -2.18
N ARG A 450 16.78 -65.00 -1.21
CA ARG A 450 17.75 -64.53 -0.23
C ARG A 450 19.06 -64.16 -0.91
N GLY A 451 19.74 -63.11 -0.42
CA GLY A 451 21.09 -62.76 -0.81
C GLY A 451 21.77 -61.90 0.25
N SER A 452 22.36 -62.58 1.23
CA SER A 452 23.54 -62.24 2.05
C SER A 452 23.99 -60.77 2.16
N GLY A 453 24.06 -60.32 3.42
CA GLY A 453 24.58 -59.01 3.80
C GLY A 453 26.09 -58.84 3.69
N VAL A 454 26.47 -57.57 3.55
CA VAL A 454 27.75 -57.01 4.00
C VAL A 454 27.39 -55.74 4.77
N ALA A 455 27.48 -55.80 6.10
CA ALA A 455 27.30 -54.67 6.99
C ALA A 455 28.52 -53.74 6.86
N CYS A 456 28.45 -52.76 5.96
CA CYS A 456 29.38 -51.64 5.96
C CYS A 456 28.94 -50.64 7.03
N ARG A 457 29.69 -50.57 8.14
CA ARG A 457 29.49 -49.59 9.22
C ARG A 457 29.51 -48.19 8.61
N LEU A 458 28.37 -47.53 8.58
CA LEU A 458 28.29 -46.08 8.34
C LEU A 458 28.99 -45.38 9.51
N ARG A 459 30.24 -45.03 9.27
CA ARG A 459 31.05 -44.13 10.07
C ARG A 459 30.25 -42.83 10.21
N ARG A 460 29.79 -42.52 11.43
CA ARG A 460 29.25 -41.19 11.78
C ARG A 460 30.25 -40.14 11.28
N PRO A 461 29.83 -39.11 10.51
CA PRO A 461 30.71 -38.00 10.20
C PRO A 461 31.14 -37.39 11.53
N ALA A 462 32.46 -37.25 11.71
CA ALA A 462 33.03 -36.54 12.82
C ALA A 462 32.40 -35.14 12.92
N ALA A 463 32.16 -34.69 14.16
CA ALA A 463 31.81 -33.31 14.44
C ALA A 463 32.79 -32.40 13.69
N HIS A 464 32.29 -31.60 12.75
CA HIS A 464 33.10 -30.59 12.09
C HIS A 464 33.60 -29.64 13.16
N GLY A 465 34.92 -29.60 13.38
CA GLY A 465 35.55 -28.51 14.11
C GLY A 465 35.07 -27.19 13.49
N ARG A 466 34.65 -26.24 14.33
CA ARG A 466 34.13 -24.94 13.88
C ARG A 466 35.18 -24.29 12.97
N SER A 467 34.87 -24.18 11.69
CA SER A 467 35.68 -23.43 10.73
C SER A 467 35.76 -21.98 11.20
N GLU A 468 36.95 -21.37 11.15
CA GLU A 468 37.12 -20.00 11.63
C GLU A 468 36.25 -19.01 10.83
N PRO A 469 35.59 -18.07 11.50
CA PRO A 469 34.79 -17.05 10.83
C PRO A 469 35.69 -16.11 10.03
N ILE A 470 35.25 -15.74 8.84
CA ILE A 470 35.90 -14.69 8.04
C ILE A 470 35.70 -13.37 8.77
N LEU A 471 36.80 -12.69 9.04
CA LEU A 471 36.82 -11.34 9.63
C LEU A 471 37.32 -10.33 8.59
N ARG A 472 36.77 -9.12 8.62
CA ARG A 472 37.27 -7.97 7.86
C ARG A 472 37.50 -6.79 8.77
N ALA A 473 38.60 -6.09 8.54
CA ALA A 473 38.94 -4.88 9.28
C ALA A 473 38.00 -3.72 8.92
N ILE A 474 37.63 -2.92 9.91
CA ILE A 474 37.18 -1.54 9.70
C ILE A 474 38.40 -0.75 9.20
N PRO A 475 38.43 -0.22 7.96
CA PRO A 475 39.68 0.24 7.35
C PRO A 475 40.41 1.34 8.13
N ARG A 476 39.69 2.20 8.86
CA ARG A 476 40.27 3.29 9.65
C ARG A 476 40.94 2.85 10.96
N THR A 477 40.44 1.78 11.60
CA THR A 477 40.88 1.40 12.95
C THR A 477 41.55 0.04 13.01
N GLY A 478 41.38 -0.81 11.99
CA GLY A 478 41.89 -2.18 11.99
C GLY A 478 41.06 -3.15 12.84
N GLU A 479 40.02 -2.69 13.54
CA GLU A 479 39.14 -3.57 14.33
C GLU A 479 38.47 -4.60 13.43
N GLN A 480 38.54 -5.86 13.83
CA GLN A 480 38.05 -6.99 13.07
C GLN A 480 36.57 -7.26 13.35
N LEU A 481 35.74 -7.21 12.30
CA LEU A 481 34.32 -7.56 12.35
C LEU A 481 34.05 -8.88 11.61
N PRO A 482 33.19 -9.76 12.15
CA PRO A 482 32.63 -10.85 11.38
C PRO A 482 31.90 -10.33 10.15
N VAL A 483 32.12 -10.96 9.00
CA VAL A 483 31.58 -10.49 7.72
C VAL A 483 30.06 -10.69 7.56
N LEU A 484 29.39 -11.30 8.53
CA LEU A 484 27.94 -11.44 8.57
C LEU A 484 27.36 -10.83 9.85
N GLY A 485 26.35 -10.00 9.67
CA GLY A 485 25.54 -9.41 10.74
C GLY A 485 24.07 -9.80 10.63
N LEU A 486 23.36 -9.66 11.75
CA LEU A 486 21.91 -9.84 11.83
C LEU A 486 21.20 -8.51 11.57
N GLY A 487 20.46 -8.45 10.46
CA GLY A 487 19.54 -7.34 10.19
C GLY A 487 18.22 -7.52 10.96
N THR A 488 17.66 -6.45 11.49
CA THR A 488 16.50 -6.55 12.41
C THR A 488 15.20 -5.95 11.89
N TRP A 489 15.25 -5.32 10.70
CA TRP A 489 14.08 -4.75 10.04
C TRP A 489 12.99 -5.80 9.78
N GLN A 490 11.75 -5.50 10.20
CA GLN A 490 10.55 -6.37 10.19
C GLN A 490 10.62 -7.63 11.06
N VAL A 491 11.81 -8.17 11.36
CA VAL A 491 11.97 -9.44 12.07
C VAL A 491 12.00 -9.29 13.60
N LEU A 492 12.39 -8.13 14.12
CA LEU A 492 12.43 -7.86 15.58
C LEU A 492 11.43 -6.79 16.04
N ASP A 493 10.52 -6.33 15.17
CA ASP A 493 9.39 -5.49 15.60
C ASP A 493 8.26 -6.36 16.17
N VAL A 494 8.51 -6.94 17.35
CA VAL A 494 7.64 -7.93 17.99
C VAL A 494 7.21 -7.48 19.39
N PRO A 495 6.13 -8.04 19.97
CA PRO A 495 5.79 -7.82 21.37
C PRO A 495 6.89 -8.30 22.35
N ALA A 496 6.80 -7.89 23.63
CA ALA A 496 7.77 -8.25 24.66
C ALA A 496 7.69 -9.71 25.17
N ALA A 497 6.66 -10.44 24.73
CA ALA A 497 6.37 -11.80 25.12
C ALA A 497 5.54 -12.50 24.02
N GLY A 498 5.42 -13.81 24.10
CA GLY A 498 4.70 -14.64 23.13
C GLY A 498 5.63 -15.33 22.13
N SER A 499 5.05 -16.13 21.23
CA SER A 499 5.79 -17.00 20.31
C SER A 499 6.76 -16.23 19.40
N GLU A 500 6.39 -15.03 18.95
CA GLU A 500 7.25 -14.19 18.13
C GLU A 500 8.50 -13.69 18.86
N PHE A 501 8.34 -13.31 20.13
CA PHE A 501 9.46 -12.92 20.99
C PHE A 501 10.40 -14.10 21.24
N GLU A 502 9.86 -15.28 21.54
CA GLU A 502 10.66 -16.48 21.76
C GLU A 502 11.42 -16.90 20.50
N ALA A 503 10.82 -16.77 19.32
CA ALA A 503 11.51 -17.02 18.04
C ALA A 503 12.65 -16.02 17.80
N ALA A 504 12.43 -14.73 18.10
CA ALA A 504 13.46 -13.70 18.02
C ALA A 504 14.61 -13.93 19.00
N LEU A 505 14.29 -14.32 20.24
CA LEU A 505 15.25 -14.68 21.28
C LEU A 505 16.08 -15.90 20.86
N ALA A 506 15.44 -16.97 20.41
CA ALA A 506 16.11 -18.18 19.94
C ALA A 506 17.01 -17.91 18.73
N THR A 507 16.55 -17.06 17.79
CA THR A 507 17.32 -16.70 16.60
C THR A 507 18.57 -15.91 16.96
N THR A 508 18.43 -14.88 17.80
CA THR A 508 19.55 -14.05 18.25
C THR A 508 20.54 -14.88 19.07
N ARG A 509 20.05 -15.77 19.95
CA ARG A 509 20.89 -16.71 20.71
C ARG A 509 21.67 -17.64 19.78
N SER A 510 21.02 -18.23 18.77
CA SER A 510 21.69 -19.10 17.81
C SER A 510 22.73 -18.35 16.98
N PHE A 511 22.43 -17.11 16.57
CA PHE A 511 23.34 -16.26 15.83
C PHE A 511 24.62 -15.95 16.65
N LEU A 512 24.45 -15.51 17.90
CA LEU A 512 25.57 -15.21 18.79
C LEU A 512 26.38 -16.47 19.14
N ALA A 513 25.71 -17.59 19.42
CA ALA A 513 26.37 -18.86 19.76
C ALA A 513 27.18 -19.46 18.60
N ALA A 514 26.81 -19.14 17.36
CA ALA A 514 27.51 -19.52 16.13
C ALA A 514 28.61 -18.52 15.72
N GLY A 515 28.93 -17.52 16.56
CA GLY A 515 30.04 -16.59 16.36
C GLY A 515 29.67 -15.27 15.67
N GLY A 516 28.39 -15.05 15.34
CA GLY A 516 27.91 -13.76 14.86
C GLY A 516 28.08 -12.67 15.91
N ARG A 517 28.51 -11.46 15.51
CA ARG A 517 28.68 -10.33 16.45
C ARG A 517 28.05 -9.01 16.04
N VAL A 518 27.63 -8.82 14.79
CA VAL A 518 27.07 -7.54 14.32
C VAL A 518 25.55 -7.59 14.34
N ILE A 519 24.89 -6.64 15.00
CA ILE A 519 23.42 -6.51 15.02
C ILE A 519 23.07 -5.08 14.56
N ASP A 520 22.33 -4.95 13.45
CA ASP A 520 21.92 -3.66 12.87
C ASP A 520 20.43 -3.40 13.06
N SER A 521 20.09 -2.22 13.57
CA SER A 521 18.73 -1.75 13.81
C SER A 521 18.51 -0.29 13.40
N SER A 522 17.36 0.28 13.74
CA SER A 522 17.01 1.66 13.46
C SER A 522 15.81 2.08 14.31
N PRO A 523 15.72 3.35 14.75
CA PRO A 523 14.51 3.88 15.38
C PRO A 523 13.25 3.76 14.50
N MET A 524 13.40 3.70 13.17
CA MET A 524 12.24 3.52 12.26
C MET A 524 11.72 2.07 12.23
N TYR A 525 12.41 1.11 12.84
CA TYR A 525 12.06 -0.33 12.80
C TYR A 525 11.11 -0.72 13.95
N GLY A 526 10.18 0.17 14.29
CA GLY A 526 9.22 -0.05 15.37
C GLY A 526 9.90 -0.30 16.71
N ARG A 527 9.62 -1.44 17.34
CA ARG A 527 10.15 -1.82 18.66
C ARG A 527 11.50 -2.51 18.62
N SER A 528 12.15 -2.59 17.46
CA SER A 528 13.35 -3.42 17.28
C SER A 528 14.51 -3.09 18.22
N GLU A 529 14.84 -1.80 18.45
CA GLU A 529 15.94 -1.42 19.36
C GLU A 529 15.66 -1.90 20.79
N GLU A 530 14.43 -1.73 21.25
CA GLU A 530 13.99 -2.16 22.58
C GLU A 530 13.98 -3.69 22.68
N ARG A 531 13.55 -4.40 21.63
CA ARG A 531 13.59 -5.86 21.59
C ARG A 531 15.01 -6.41 21.63
N ILE A 532 15.96 -5.75 20.96
CA ILE A 532 17.38 -6.13 21.04
C ILE A 532 17.87 -5.99 22.49
N GLY A 533 17.62 -4.87 23.15
CA GLY A 533 18.01 -4.67 24.55
C GLY A 533 17.41 -5.73 25.49
N ASP A 534 16.13 -6.04 25.32
CA ASP A 534 15.45 -7.08 26.09
C ASP A 534 16.04 -8.47 25.84
N ILE A 535 16.26 -8.83 24.58
CA ILE A 535 16.84 -10.13 24.18
C ILE A 535 18.26 -10.28 24.73
N LEU A 536 19.11 -9.27 24.56
CA LEU A 536 20.49 -9.30 25.05
C LEU A 536 20.55 -9.37 26.57
N SER A 537 19.62 -8.72 27.28
CA SER A 537 19.51 -8.84 28.74
C SER A 537 19.15 -10.25 29.22
N ARG A 538 18.43 -11.03 28.39
CA ARG A 538 18.10 -12.44 28.68
C ARG A 538 19.19 -13.42 28.24
N ILE A 539 19.91 -13.12 27.16
CA ILE A 539 20.97 -14.00 26.63
C ILE A 539 22.25 -13.84 27.45
N GLN A 540 22.59 -12.60 27.85
CA GLN A 540 23.85 -12.24 28.52
C GLN A 540 25.08 -12.86 27.81
N PRO A 541 25.33 -12.51 26.54
CA PRO A 541 26.40 -13.13 25.78
C PRO A 541 27.77 -12.80 26.39
N ALA A 542 28.67 -13.79 26.39
CA ALA A 542 30.03 -13.66 26.95
C ALA A 542 30.86 -12.54 26.30
N THR A 543 30.58 -12.24 25.03
CA THR A 543 31.16 -11.10 24.32
C THR A 543 30.04 -10.18 23.89
N ARG A 544 30.19 -8.89 24.21
CA ARG A 544 29.24 -7.87 23.79
C ARG A 544 29.19 -7.80 22.25
N PRO A 545 28.00 -7.85 21.62
CA PRO A 545 27.88 -7.67 20.18
C PRO A 545 28.20 -6.23 19.76
N PHE A 546 28.63 -6.06 18.52
CA PHE A 546 28.73 -4.78 17.84
C PHE A 546 27.32 -4.31 17.48
N LEU A 547 26.87 -3.24 18.12
CA LEU A 547 25.53 -2.69 17.95
C LEU A 547 25.55 -1.51 16.98
N ALA A 548 24.82 -1.65 15.88
CA ALA A 548 24.60 -0.58 14.91
C ALA A 548 23.14 -0.10 14.98
N THR A 549 22.95 1.21 15.06
CA THR A 549 21.64 1.85 14.89
C THR A 549 21.78 3.13 14.05
N LYS A 550 20.72 3.91 13.98
CA LYS A 550 20.61 5.04 13.06
C LYS A 550 19.93 6.22 13.74
N VAL A 551 20.08 7.39 13.15
CA VAL A 551 19.27 8.57 13.45
C VAL A 551 18.43 8.86 12.20
N TRP A 552 17.11 8.87 12.39
CA TRP A 552 16.08 9.10 11.37
C TRP A 552 15.11 10.15 11.90
N THR A 553 15.54 11.40 11.87
CA THR A 553 14.76 12.57 12.33
C THR A 553 15.35 13.84 11.74
N SER A 554 14.76 15.00 12.05
CA SER A 554 15.26 16.31 11.61
C SER A 554 15.30 17.29 12.78
N GLY A 555 16.32 18.13 12.81
CA GLY A 555 16.64 19.03 13.91
C GLY A 555 17.59 18.41 14.94
N ARG A 556 18.48 19.23 15.47
CA ARG A 556 19.54 18.83 16.42
C ARG A 556 18.98 18.20 17.70
N GLU A 557 18.04 18.88 18.36
CA GLU A 557 17.48 18.38 19.61
C GLU A 557 16.71 17.06 19.43
N ALA A 558 16.00 16.91 18.30
CA ALA A 558 15.28 15.67 18.00
C ALA A 558 16.26 14.52 17.77
N GLY A 559 17.37 14.78 17.07
CA GLY A 559 18.48 13.85 16.92
C GLY A 559 19.06 13.41 18.25
N GLN A 560 19.38 14.38 19.13
CA GLN A 560 19.89 14.12 20.47
C GLN A 560 18.92 13.28 21.32
N ARG A 561 17.62 13.59 21.29
CA ARG A 561 16.59 12.81 22.00
C ARG A 561 16.41 11.40 21.45
N GLN A 562 16.48 11.23 20.12
CA GLN A 562 16.39 9.92 19.48
C GLN A 562 17.61 9.07 19.82
N LEU A 563 18.81 9.65 19.75
CA LEU A 563 20.05 8.97 20.13
C LEU A 563 20.04 8.55 21.61
N ALA A 564 19.61 9.44 22.52
CA ALA A 564 19.44 9.10 23.94
C ALA A 564 18.42 7.98 24.15
N SER A 565 17.35 7.95 23.35
CA SER A 565 16.35 6.88 23.37
C SER A 565 16.92 5.55 22.87
N SER A 566 17.74 5.56 21.80
CA SER A 566 18.46 4.39 21.30
C SER A 566 19.39 3.79 22.36
N HIS A 567 20.13 4.63 23.10
CA HIS A 567 20.95 4.17 24.23
C HIS A 567 20.12 3.44 25.30
N ARG A 568 18.97 4.02 25.66
CA ARG A 568 18.04 3.43 26.62
C ARG A 568 17.44 2.11 26.12
N PHE A 569 16.97 2.07 24.88
CA PHE A 569 16.30 0.91 24.30
C PHE A 569 17.26 -0.26 24.08
N LEU A 570 18.45 0.01 23.55
CA LEU A 570 19.51 -0.98 23.38
C LEU A 570 20.16 -1.37 24.72
N ARG A 571 19.89 -0.62 25.80
CA ARG A 571 20.51 -0.76 27.12
C ARG A 571 22.04 -0.71 27.04
N ALA A 572 22.56 0.20 26.23
CA ALA A 572 23.98 0.33 25.93
C ALA A 572 24.48 1.73 26.30
N GLU A 573 25.51 1.80 27.15
CA GLU A 573 26.13 3.08 27.52
C GLU A 573 26.82 3.76 26.33
N THR A 574 27.54 2.96 25.55
CA THR A 574 28.16 3.36 24.28
C THR A 574 27.55 2.50 23.16
N ILE A 575 27.19 3.07 22.01
CA ILE A 575 26.74 2.34 20.81
C ILE A 575 27.91 2.26 19.82
N ASP A 576 28.10 1.10 19.17
CA ASP A 576 29.28 0.91 18.31
C ASP A 576 29.18 1.73 17.02
N LEU A 577 28.05 1.69 16.32
CA LEU A 577 27.86 2.44 15.08
C LEU A 577 26.52 3.19 15.10
N VAL A 578 26.55 4.50 14.84
CA VAL A 578 25.35 5.29 14.59
C VAL A 578 25.44 5.93 13.22
N GLN A 579 24.39 5.76 12.42
CA GLN A 579 24.38 6.20 11.02
C GLN A 579 23.28 7.22 10.75
N VAL A 580 23.52 8.21 9.90
CA VAL A 580 22.44 9.05 9.38
C VAL A 580 21.59 8.23 8.41
N HIS A 581 20.31 8.04 8.73
CA HIS A 581 19.42 7.18 7.97
C HIS A 581 18.90 7.89 6.70
N ASN A 582 19.17 7.30 5.53
CA ASN A 582 18.69 7.78 4.23
C ASN A 582 19.04 9.25 3.95
N LEU A 583 20.21 9.68 4.45
CA LEU A 583 20.71 11.05 4.36
C LEU A 583 19.75 12.11 4.95
N GLN A 584 18.82 11.71 5.82
CA GLN A 584 17.85 12.64 6.40
C GLN A 584 18.55 13.65 7.31
N ASP A 585 18.42 14.94 6.97
CA ASP A 585 19.00 16.05 7.71
C ASP A 585 20.52 15.87 7.97
N LEU A 586 21.22 15.44 6.91
CA LEU A 586 22.58 14.92 6.97
C LEU A 586 23.56 15.75 7.80
N GLY A 587 23.69 17.04 7.53
CA GLY A 587 24.65 17.89 8.24
C GLY A 587 24.38 17.95 9.74
N THR A 588 23.15 18.26 10.12
CA THR A 588 22.72 18.34 11.52
C THR A 588 22.90 17.03 12.27
N GLN A 589 22.56 15.90 11.64
CA GLN A 589 22.64 14.60 12.29
C GLN A 589 24.08 14.07 12.32
N LEU A 590 24.91 14.35 11.32
CA LEU A 590 26.35 14.09 11.41
C LEU A 590 26.99 14.87 12.55
N ASP A 591 26.68 16.16 12.70
CA ASP A 591 27.17 16.95 13.84
C ASP A 591 26.72 16.35 15.18
N THR A 592 25.46 15.91 15.25
CA THR A 592 24.90 15.31 16.47
C THR A 592 25.59 13.98 16.81
N ILE A 593 25.84 13.14 15.82
CA ILE A 593 26.49 11.84 16.01
C ILE A 593 27.99 12.05 16.34
N ARG A 594 28.68 12.96 15.65
CA ARG A 594 30.09 13.31 15.93
C ARG A 594 30.26 13.89 17.33
N ALA A 595 29.37 14.77 17.78
CA ALA A 595 29.40 15.26 19.16
C ALA A 595 29.21 14.12 20.19
N ALA A 596 28.37 13.12 19.88
CA ALA A 596 28.23 11.93 20.73
C ALA A 596 29.44 10.99 20.64
N GLN A 597 30.14 10.98 19.51
CA GLN A 597 31.41 10.26 19.34
C GLN A 597 32.51 10.90 20.19
N ASP A 598 32.64 12.23 20.15
CA ASP A 598 33.57 13.01 20.97
C ASP A 598 33.31 12.80 22.48
N ALA A 599 32.03 12.61 22.85
CA ALA A 599 31.62 12.29 24.21
C ALA A 599 31.78 10.80 24.60
N GLY A 600 32.34 9.95 23.73
CA GLY A 600 32.53 8.51 23.99
C GLY A 600 31.23 7.67 24.01
N LYS A 601 30.09 8.25 23.61
CA LYS A 601 28.79 7.57 23.55
C LYS A 601 28.59 6.82 22.22
N VAL A 602 29.30 7.19 21.17
CA VAL A 602 29.30 6.48 19.88
C VAL A 602 30.74 6.15 19.47
N ARG A 603 31.02 4.95 18.94
CA ARG A 603 32.38 4.60 18.49
C ARG A 603 32.62 5.00 17.03
N TYR A 604 31.64 4.77 16.16
CA TYR A 604 31.75 4.97 14.72
C TYR A 604 30.56 5.73 14.13
N VAL A 605 30.83 6.53 13.10
CA VAL A 605 29.83 7.32 12.38
C VAL A 605 29.62 6.76 10.98
N GLY A 606 28.36 6.62 10.56
CA GLY A 606 28.06 6.20 9.20
C GLY A 606 26.95 6.98 8.51
N VAL A 607 26.74 6.64 7.25
CA VAL A 607 25.61 7.11 6.44
C VAL A 607 25.00 5.93 5.71
N THR A 608 23.71 5.99 5.44
CA THR A 608 23.02 4.88 4.76
C THR A 608 22.01 5.36 3.73
N HIS A 609 21.80 4.55 2.69
CA HIS A 609 20.64 4.63 1.82
C HIS A 609 20.32 3.25 1.23
N TYR A 610 19.03 2.91 1.04
CA TYR A 610 18.60 1.59 0.56
C TYR A 610 18.16 1.55 -0.92
N LEU A 611 18.27 2.68 -1.63
CA LEU A 611 17.86 2.85 -3.03
C LEU A 611 19.05 3.19 -3.93
N ALA A 612 19.09 2.56 -5.10
CA ALA A 612 20.07 2.83 -6.15
C ALA A 612 20.04 4.28 -6.67
N SER A 613 18.86 4.91 -6.70
CA SER A 613 18.69 6.30 -7.15
C SER A 613 19.49 7.32 -6.32
N ALA A 614 19.81 7.00 -5.07
CA ALA A 614 20.59 7.88 -4.19
C ALA A 614 22.10 7.65 -4.26
N HIS A 615 22.59 6.65 -5.01
CA HIS A 615 24.01 6.28 -5.01
C HIS A 615 24.92 7.43 -5.49
N THR A 616 24.45 8.26 -6.42
CA THR A 616 25.20 9.44 -6.88
C THR A 616 25.37 10.47 -5.75
N GLU A 617 24.34 10.70 -4.94
CA GLU A 617 24.44 11.62 -3.81
C GLU A 617 25.26 11.01 -2.67
N LEU A 618 25.08 9.71 -2.39
CA LEU A 618 25.92 8.99 -1.44
C LEU A 618 27.39 9.14 -1.78
N GLU A 619 27.80 8.96 -3.04
CA GLU A 619 29.20 9.12 -3.45
C GLU A 619 29.73 10.53 -3.14
N ARG A 620 28.95 11.58 -3.41
CA ARG A 620 29.32 12.96 -3.05
C ARG A 620 29.47 13.12 -1.55
N VAL A 621 28.55 12.55 -0.77
CA VAL A 621 28.59 12.57 0.70
C VAL A 621 29.82 11.83 1.22
N LEU A 622 30.18 10.66 0.68
CA LEU A 622 31.38 9.93 1.10
C LEU A 622 32.64 10.76 0.91
N ARG A 623 32.79 11.40 -0.26
CA ARG A 623 33.96 12.23 -0.58
C ARG A 623 34.04 13.48 0.30
N ARG A 624 32.89 14.11 0.60
CA ARG A 624 32.79 15.34 1.40
C ARG A 624 32.94 15.08 2.90
N GLU A 625 32.15 14.16 3.44
CA GLU A 625 31.99 13.95 4.88
C GLU A 625 32.92 12.88 5.45
N LYS A 626 33.42 11.97 4.59
CA LYS A 626 34.32 10.86 4.95
C LYS A 626 33.91 10.12 6.24
N PRO A 627 32.68 9.57 6.31
CA PRO A 627 32.22 8.79 7.46
C PRO A 627 33.04 7.49 7.60
N ASP A 628 32.97 6.84 8.76
CA ASP A 628 33.67 5.56 9.00
C ASP A 628 32.96 4.40 8.29
N PHE A 629 31.64 4.49 8.14
CA PHE A 629 30.80 3.47 7.52
C PHE A 629 29.85 4.01 6.45
N LEU A 630 29.64 3.19 5.42
CA LEU A 630 28.54 3.27 4.48
C LEU A 630 27.67 2.03 4.65
N GLN A 631 26.35 2.18 4.77
CA GLN A 631 25.41 1.07 4.56
C GLN A 631 24.61 1.28 3.26
N VAL A 632 24.61 0.28 2.37
CA VAL A 632 23.95 0.37 1.06
C VAL A 632 23.35 -0.96 0.61
N ASN A 633 22.38 -0.90 -0.29
CA ASN A 633 21.82 -2.08 -0.94
C ASN A 633 22.77 -2.64 -2.00
N TYR A 634 23.02 -3.95 -1.97
CA TYR A 634 23.81 -4.65 -2.96
C TYR A 634 23.45 -6.13 -3.02
N SER A 635 23.06 -6.61 -4.21
CA SER A 635 22.69 -8.01 -4.45
C SER A 635 22.76 -8.33 -5.95
N LEU A 636 22.44 -9.57 -6.34
CA LEU A 636 22.36 -9.94 -7.77
C LEU A 636 21.24 -9.21 -8.53
N LEU A 637 20.16 -8.81 -7.83
CA LEU A 637 19.07 -8.03 -8.42
C LEU A 637 19.28 -6.51 -8.31
N GLU A 638 20.16 -6.08 -7.40
CA GLU A 638 20.49 -4.67 -7.18
C GLU A 638 22.04 -4.50 -7.18
N PRO A 639 22.71 -4.72 -8.34
CA PRO A 639 24.18 -4.74 -8.41
C PRO A 639 24.82 -3.33 -8.55
N GLU A 640 24.03 -2.26 -8.58
CA GLU A 640 24.46 -0.91 -8.98
C GLU A 640 25.57 -0.33 -8.09
N ALA A 641 25.57 -0.66 -6.79
CA ALA A 641 26.58 -0.17 -5.85
C ALA A 641 28.00 -0.62 -6.25
N GLY A 642 28.15 -1.79 -6.88
CA GLY A 642 29.43 -2.35 -7.30
C GLY A 642 30.13 -1.56 -8.41
N ALA A 643 29.40 -0.76 -9.19
CA ALA A 643 29.99 -0.03 -10.32
C ALA A 643 30.81 1.18 -9.89
N ARG A 644 30.39 1.88 -8.82
CA ARG A 644 30.99 3.17 -8.40
C ARG A 644 31.14 3.32 -6.90
N LEU A 645 30.10 2.95 -6.14
CA LEU A 645 30.05 3.26 -4.72
C LEU A 645 30.98 2.37 -3.89
N LEU A 646 31.04 1.07 -4.18
CA LEU A 646 31.98 0.15 -3.54
C LEU A 646 33.46 0.48 -3.84
N PRO A 647 33.85 0.76 -5.10
CA PRO A 647 35.18 1.31 -5.40
C PRO A 647 35.50 2.59 -4.64
N ALA A 648 34.56 3.55 -4.59
CA ALA A 648 34.76 4.81 -3.87
C ALA A 648 34.91 4.60 -2.35
N ALA A 649 34.12 3.71 -1.74
CA ALA A 649 34.26 3.38 -0.32
C ALA A 649 35.63 2.78 -0.02
N ARG A 650 36.14 1.90 -0.90
CA ARG A 650 37.49 1.34 -0.76
C ARG A 650 38.59 2.41 -0.91
N GLU A 651 38.48 3.27 -1.93
CA GLU A 651 39.39 4.40 -2.16
C GLU A 651 39.49 5.32 -0.93
N LEU A 652 38.35 5.57 -0.27
CA LEU A 652 38.23 6.47 0.87
C LEU A 652 38.44 5.79 2.24
N SER A 653 38.80 4.49 2.25
CA SER A 653 38.94 3.69 3.48
C SER A 653 37.69 3.71 4.37
N ILE A 654 36.50 3.54 3.77
CA ILE A 654 35.20 3.49 4.44
C ILE A 654 34.73 2.04 4.51
N ALA A 655 34.31 1.59 5.70
CA ALA A 655 33.74 0.26 5.89
C ALA A 655 32.33 0.17 5.28
N VAL A 656 31.96 -0.99 4.72
CA VAL A 656 30.69 -1.14 4.00
C VAL A 656 29.80 -2.22 4.64
N LEU A 657 28.59 -1.84 5.03
CA LEU A 657 27.51 -2.74 5.44
C LEU A 657 26.55 -2.94 4.26
N ILE A 658 26.31 -4.17 3.86
CA ILE A 658 25.33 -4.48 2.81
C ILE A 658 23.98 -4.80 3.44
N ASN A 659 22.96 -4.01 3.08
CA ASN A 659 21.58 -4.35 3.35
C ASN A 659 20.94 -5.03 2.12
N ARG A 660 19.78 -5.66 2.33
CA ARG A 660 19.00 -6.35 1.29
C ARG A 660 19.79 -7.39 0.46
N PRO A 661 20.64 -8.26 1.05
CA PRO A 661 21.41 -9.26 0.29
C PRO A 661 20.53 -10.29 -0.43
N PHE A 662 19.25 -10.40 -0.06
CA PHE A 662 18.26 -11.28 -0.68
C PHE A 662 17.08 -10.53 -1.34
N THR A 663 17.15 -9.19 -1.44
CA THR A 663 16.08 -8.35 -2.00
C THR A 663 14.70 -8.63 -1.39
N LYS A 664 14.62 -8.60 -0.06
CA LYS A 664 13.40 -8.92 0.73
C LYS A 664 12.85 -10.34 0.50
N GLY A 665 13.70 -11.29 0.12
CA GLY A 665 13.33 -12.69 -0.09
C GLY A 665 13.16 -13.07 -1.56
N ALA A 666 12.98 -12.10 -2.47
CA ALA A 666 12.74 -12.34 -3.90
C ALA A 666 13.82 -13.22 -4.56
N MET A 667 15.09 -13.09 -4.15
CA MET A 667 16.16 -13.93 -4.69
C MET A 667 16.08 -15.37 -4.19
N ILE A 668 15.66 -15.59 -2.95
CA ILE A 668 15.47 -16.92 -2.37
C ILE A 668 14.29 -17.62 -3.05
N GLU A 669 13.20 -16.89 -3.28
CA GLU A 669 12.02 -17.39 -4.00
C GLU A 669 12.36 -17.79 -5.43
N ARG A 670 13.12 -16.96 -6.15
CA ARG A 670 13.55 -17.25 -7.53
C ARG A 670 14.46 -18.48 -7.63
N ALA A 671 15.25 -18.76 -6.60
CA ALA A 671 16.12 -19.93 -6.55
C ALA A 671 15.48 -21.17 -5.88
N ALA A 672 14.22 -21.09 -5.46
CA ALA A 672 13.55 -22.18 -4.78
C ALA A 672 13.28 -23.35 -5.74
N GLY A 673 13.81 -24.54 -5.41
CA GLY A 673 13.65 -25.75 -6.22
C GLY A 673 14.67 -25.92 -7.34
N GLU A 674 15.52 -24.91 -7.56
CA GLU A 674 16.54 -24.92 -8.61
C GLU A 674 17.83 -25.58 -8.13
N ALA A 675 18.49 -26.33 -9.02
CA ALA A 675 19.78 -26.92 -8.73
C ALA A 675 20.86 -25.83 -8.61
N LEU A 676 21.67 -25.90 -7.56
CA LEU A 676 22.80 -24.97 -7.37
C LEU A 676 23.85 -25.18 -8.48
N PRO A 677 24.52 -24.10 -8.93
CA PRO A 677 25.55 -24.22 -9.95
C PRO A 677 26.79 -24.94 -9.40
N ALA A 678 27.62 -25.54 -10.27
CA ALA A 678 28.81 -26.30 -9.84
C ALA A 678 29.73 -25.53 -8.88
N VAL A 679 29.86 -24.22 -9.09
CA VAL A 679 30.62 -23.29 -8.23
C VAL A 679 30.13 -23.26 -6.78
N ALA A 680 28.87 -23.64 -6.50
CA ALA A 680 28.37 -23.74 -5.13
C ALA A 680 29.12 -24.81 -4.33
N ALA A 681 29.42 -25.97 -4.94
CA ALA A 681 30.18 -27.04 -4.29
C ALA A 681 31.63 -26.61 -4.02
N GLU A 682 32.27 -25.93 -4.98
CA GLU A 682 33.62 -25.35 -4.81
C GLU A 682 33.69 -24.38 -3.63
N LEU A 683 32.63 -23.60 -3.42
CA LEU A 683 32.52 -22.63 -2.34
C LEU A 683 31.96 -23.24 -1.04
N GLY A 684 31.67 -24.54 -1.00
CA GLY A 684 31.05 -25.20 0.16
C GLY A 684 29.63 -24.74 0.48
N CYS A 685 28.91 -24.15 -0.49
CA CYS A 685 27.53 -23.71 -0.33
C CYS A 685 26.56 -24.87 -0.53
N ARG A 686 25.64 -25.04 0.42
CA ARG A 686 24.57 -26.05 0.40
C ARG A 686 23.20 -25.44 0.11
N SER A 687 23.10 -24.11 0.08
CA SER A 687 21.87 -23.39 -0.24
C SER A 687 22.12 -22.14 -1.07
N ALA A 688 21.05 -21.65 -1.71
CA ALA A 688 21.09 -20.41 -2.47
C ALA A 688 21.38 -19.20 -1.57
N ALA A 689 20.88 -19.20 -0.33
CA ALA A 689 21.16 -18.13 0.64
C ALA A 689 22.67 -17.99 0.90
N GLN A 690 23.35 -19.12 1.12
CA GLN A 690 24.81 -19.14 1.31
C GLN A 690 25.54 -18.63 0.08
N LEU A 691 25.10 -19.05 -1.12
CA LEU A 691 25.70 -18.63 -2.38
C LEU A 691 25.55 -17.12 -2.62
N PHE A 692 24.38 -16.54 -2.31
CA PHE A 692 24.14 -15.11 -2.45
C PHE A 692 24.95 -14.28 -1.45
N ILE A 693 25.05 -14.72 -0.19
CA ILE A 693 25.93 -14.07 0.79
C ILE A 693 27.39 -14.10 0.29
N LYS A 694 27.89 -15.25 -0.16
CA LYS A 694 29.24 -15.37 -0.69
C LYS A 694 29.46 -14.51 -1.94
N TRP A 695 28.49 -14.41 -2.83
CA TRP A 695 28.58 -13.54 -4.00
C TRP A 695 28.78 -12.07 -3.62
N VAL A 696 28.07 -11.59 -2.60
CA VAL A 696 28.23 -10.25 -2.04
C VAL A 696 29.61 -10.09 -1.40
N LEU A 697 30.03 -11.06 -0.58
CA LEU A 697 31.36 -11.08 0.05
C LEU A 697 32.50 -11.16 -0.96
N GLY A 698 32.26 -11.68 -2.16
CA GLY A 698 33.22 -11.69 -3.26
C GLY A 698 33.70 -10.30 -3.68
N ASP A 699 33.03 -9.23 -3.26
CA ASP A 699 33.56 -7.88 -3.38
C ASP A 699 34.46 -7.52 -2.18
N PRO A 700 35.74 -7.17 -2.40
CA PRO A 700 36.66 -6.87 -1.31
C PRO A 700 36.31 -5.58 -0.56
N ALA A 701 35.48 -4.69 -1.12
CA ALA A 701 35.07 -3.46 -0.42
C ALA A 701 34.01 -3.71 0.66
N VAL A 702 33.30 -4.84 0.61
CA VAL A 702 32.24 -5.16 1.59
C VAL A 702 32.86 -5.51 2.94
N THR A 703 32.43 -4.91 4.03
CA THR A 703 32.91 -5.28 5.38
C THR A 703 31.97 -6.29 6.03
N VAL A 704 30.65 -6.04 6.00
CA VAL A 704 29.62 -6.89 6.63
C VAL A 704 28.40 -7.02 5.74
N VAL A 705 27.83 -8.22 5.64
CA VAL A 705 26.54 -8.50 5.00
C VAL A 705 25.47 -8.67 6.07
N LEU A 706 24.34 -7.95 5.94
CA LEU A 706 23.26 -7.99 6.93
C LEU A 706 22.11 -8.87 6.43
N ALA A 707 21.98 -10.07 6.99
CA ALA A 707 20.89 -10.98 6.70
C ALA A 707 19.84 -10.92 7.82
N ALA A 708 18.59 -10.60 7.47
CA ALA A 708 17.49 -10.55 8.42
C ALA A 708 16.74 -11.89 8.45
N THR A 709 16.47 -12.42 9.65
CA THR A 709 15.66 -13.62 9.86
C THR A 709 15.16 -13.70 11.30
N ARG A 710 14.01 -14.35 11.50
CA ARG A 710 13.47 -14.77 12.81
C ARG A 710 13.44 -16.30 12.96
N ASN A 711 14.13 -17.01 12.07
CA ASN A 711 14.30 -18.46 12.12
C ASN A 711 15.74 -18.80 12.58
N PRO A 712 15.92 -19.49 13.72
CA PRO A 712 17.24 -19.86 14.23
C PRO A 712 18.06 -20.70 13.26
N ARG A 713 17.41 -21.58 12.49
CA ARG A 713 18.08 -22.43 11.49
C ARG A 713 18.67 -21.58 10.36
N HIS A 714 17.90 -20.63 9.83
CA HIS A 714 18.40 -19.72 8.80
C HIS A 714 19.55 -18.84 9.32
N ALA A 715 19.51 -18.40 10.59
CA ALA A 715 20.60 -17.61 11.16
C ALA A 715 21.91 -18.40 11.24
N ALA A 716 21.83 -19.67 11.69
CA ALA A 716 22.99 -20.57 11.71
C ALA A 716 23.50 -20.88 10.29
N GLU A 717 22.59 -21.21 9.37
CA GLU A 717 22.91 -21.51 7.97
C GLU A 717 23.57 -20.33 7.25
N ASN A 718 23.09 -19.10 7.48
CA ASN A 718 23.70 -17.90 6.92
C ASN A 718 25.12 -17.70 7.46
N LEU A 719 25.37 -17.97 8.75
CA LEU A 719 26.70 -17.85 9.35
C LEU A 719 27.71 -18.83 8.77
N GLU A 720 27.29 -20.02 8.33
CA GLU A 720 28.19 -20.95 7.63
C GLU A 720 28.74 -20.33 6.32
N ALA A 721 27.97 -19.48 5.64
CA ALA A 721 28.45 -18.75 4.45
C ALA A 721 29.62 -17.80 4.76
N ALA A 722 29.73 -17.36 6.02
CA ALA A 722 30.79 -16.49 6.52
C ALA A 722 32.05 -17.25 6.98
N THR A 723 32.23 -18.49 6.52
CA THR A 723 33.44 -19.31 6.74
C THR A 723 34.01 -19.80 5.40
N GLY A 724 35.27 -20.23 5.37
CA GLY A 724 35.88 -20.83 4.18
C GLY A 724 36.16 -19.85 3.04
N LEU A 725 36.04 -20.31 1.79
CA LEU A 725 36.44 -19.54 0.61
C LEU A 725 35.47 -18.42 0.25
N VAL A 726 36.00 -17.30 -0.24
CA VAL A 726 35.25 -16.18 -0.82
C VAL A 726 35.41 -16.24 -2.35
N PRO A 727 34.34 -16.09 -3.14
CA PRO A 727 34.43 -16.28 -4.59
C PRO A 727 35.28 -15.20 -5.27
N HIS A 728 36.16 -15.63 -6.17
CA HIS A 728 36.89 -14.72 -7.06
C HIS A 728 35.99 -14.21 -8.20
N ALA A 729 36.46 -13.22 -8.98
CA ALA A 729 35.65 -12.56 -10.00
C ALA A 729 35.00 -13.51 -11.04
N GLY A 730 35.73 -14.54 -11.47
CA GLY A 730 35.20 -15.60 -12.35
C GLY A 730 34.03 -16.38 -11.72
N GLN A 731 34.17 -16.82 -10.48
CA GLN A 731 33.11 -17.50 -9.74
C GLN A 731 31.90 -16.58 -9.50
N ARG A 732 32.13 -15.30 -9.18
CA ARG A 732 31.04 -14.31 -9.05
C ARG A 732 30.25 -14.13 -10.34
N ARG A 733 30.91 -14.13 -11.50
CA ARG A 733 30.25 -14.11 -12.81
C ARG A 733 29.43 -15.37 -13.06
N ALA A 734 29.99 -16.55 -12.78
CA ALA A 734 29.27 -17.82 -12.93
C ALA A 734 27.99 -17.88 -12.07
N ILE A 735 28.04 -17.38 -10.83
CA ILE A 735 26.85 -17.27 -9.96
C ILE A 735 25.82 -16.31 -10.56
N ALA A 736 26.26 -15.16 -11.07
CA ALA A 736 25.37 -14.17 -11.69
C ALA A 736 24.71 -14.70 -12.97
N GLU A 737 25.47 -15.40 -13.81
CA GLU A 737 24.96 -16.06 -15.02
C GLU A 737 23.93 -17.15 -14.66
N TRP A 738 24.24 -18.01 -13.68
CA TRP A 738 23.28 -18.99 -13.18
C TRP A 738 21.98 -18.31 -12.71
N PHE A 739 22.08 -17.30 -11.86
CA PHE A 739 20.92 -16.62 -11.32
C PHE A 739 20.11 -15.87 -12.39
N SER A 740 20.76 -15.35 -13.43
CA SER A 740 20.07 -14.66 -14.54
C SER A 740 19.18 -15.59 -15.37
N ARG A 741 19.45 -16.90 -15.37
CA ARG A 741 18.71 -17.94 -16.11
C ARG A 741 17.48 -18.47 -15.37
N LEU A 742 17.40 -18.26 -14.05
CA LEU A 742 16.23 -18.59 -13.23
C LEU A 742 15.07 -17.65 -13.57
#